data_AF-V6TYF0-F1
#
_entry.id   AF-V6TYF0-F1
#
_cell.length_a   1.000
_cell.length_b   1.000
_cell.length_c   1.000
_cell.angle_alpha   90.00
_cell.angle_beta   90.00
_cell.angle_gamma   90.00
#
_symmetry.space_group_name_H-M   'P 1'
#
loop_
_entity.id
_entity.type
_entity.pdbx_description
1 polymer ?
#
loop_
_entity_poly.entity_id
_entity_poly.type
_entity_poly.pdbx_seq_one_letter_code
_entity_poly.pdbx_strand_id
1 'polypeptide(L)'
;MRDEEARAERPGAGEARNPRTACTPSSDASAAGTCKVCGVHVSESEYCSECNSPDTHAPVNGQCADVNTEGQDKTLCPQHAAGKCTQCGGNSLLYMGGCYEASEGKPGYNLCTLASNGVCTEAAPGYFLSPLKANNKDSVVSCSDTTGFTDTDKTYKGVENCEACDGSALTDAQGGTAKCTRCGGGKYLKDNTCVDSADDCSDGYAAKEDSDSGNRCIKCDDADNGGIADCTQCTATASPTRSGAPLVTCSQCSSSKKVRPDKKGCIDTCPTNSSEKSGVCECTEGYTPDETGCTQNTTPQCTTPDCKACDNPAKDSEICTECVENKYLTPTSQCVDNCGKLGNYYGAADRKCKECTVVNCAECSTDGSCKTCNSGFYLDTKECKACHESCKSCSGEGATKCTACPAGKILKYNEADGQCTEQCVVNTAAESGNCKVCGLTVEGTAYCSECAMGSEYPQNGVCAPKTTRAATCSDASISGGVCTTCSAGYFRMNGGCYETSKYPGKSVCTEAASTGGTCQTAAPGYKVDNGNLVTCPEGCKACSDASTCTDCADGYVLVGNACSKCDASCLSCETGATKCKACASGYYKTASGSGACTSCEADSGGITGVKGCASCAAPSSKAGPVLCYLVGMAPLPPSPHVSIDMSAWPLVSHVSPAPCRCVTWWQSVPRGSE
;
A
#
# COMPACT_ATOMS: atom_id res chain seq x y z
N MET A 1 38.78 62.95 3.25
CA MET A 1 38.08 63.94 2.40
C MET A 1 36.95 63.17 1.73
N ARG A 2 35.75 63.22 2.33
CA ARG A 2 34.59 64.04 1.88
C ARG A 2 33.94 63.40 0.64
N ASP A 3 32.66 63.01 0.58
CA ASP A 3 31.39 63.35 1.28
C ASP A 3 30.40 62.15 1.14
N GLU A 4 29.59 61.73 2.14
CA GLU A 4 28.15 62.06 2.40
C GLU A 4 27.19 61.83 1.18
N GLU A 5 25.97 61.26 1.23
CA GLU A 5 24.95 61.04 2.27
C GLU A 5 23.78 60.12 1.75
N ALA A 6 23.15 59.39 2.68
CA ALA A 6 21.71 59.04 2.87
C ALA A 6 20.79 58.43 1.77
N ARG A 7 20.13 57.29 2.11
CA ARG A 7 18.65 57.13 1.98
C ARG A 7 18.03 56.05 2.89
N ALA A 8 17.43 56.53 3.99
CA ALA A 8 16.21 56.09 4.71
C ALA A 8 15.87 54.60 4.94
N GLU A 9 15.77 54.24 6.22
CA GLU A 9 15.08 53.07 6.77
C GLU A 9 13.56 53.09 6.49
N ARG A 10 12.96 51.92 6.23
CA ARG A 10 11.52 51.64 6.42
C ARG A 10 11.39 50.62 7.55
N PRO A 11 10.62 50.88 8.62
CA PRO A 11 10.31 49.85 9.61
C PRO A 11 9.10 49.03 9.11
N GLY A 12 9.13 47.73 9.36
CA GLY A 12 7.93 46.88 9.28
C GLY A 12 7.98 45.79 8.21
N ALA A 13 8.53 44.64 8.58
CA ALA A 13 7.96 43.35 8.24
C ALA A 13 8.27 42.44 9.43
N GLY A 14 7.22 42.12 10.20
CA GLY A 14 7.32 41.16 11.30
C GLY A 14 7.91 39.86 10.77
N GLU A 15 8.92 39.38 11.46
CA GLU A 15 9.54 38.09 11.19
C GLU A 15 8.46 37.02 11.28
N ALA A 16 8.10 36.43 10.14
CA ALA A 16 7.24 35.26 10.09
C ALA A 16 7.99 34.11 10.79
N ARG A 17 7.75 33.94 12.09
CA ARG A 17 8.38 32.90 12.90
C ARG A 17 7.92 31.53 12.41
N ASN A 18 8.89 30.70 12.08
CA ASN A 18 8.74 29.33 11.62
C ASN A 18 7.83 28.51 12.57
N PRO A 19 6.74 27.88 12.08
CA PRO A 19 5.80 27.11 12.90
C PRO A 19 6.39 25.84 13.53
N ARG A 20 7.65 25.48 13.23
CA ARG A 20 8.35 24.31 13.81
C ARG A 20 9.23 24.63 15.04
N THR A 21 9.16 25.84 15.58
CA THR A 21 9.96 26.15 16.78
C THR A 21 9.28 25.55 18.01
N ALA A 22 9.96 24.64 18.73
CA ALA A 22 9.47 24.11 20.00
C ALA A 22 9.08 25.26 20.94
N CYS A 23 7.94 25.13 21.63
CA CYS A 23 7.48 26.16 22.55
C CYS A 23 8.53 26.45 23.63
N THR A 24 8.88 27.73 23.83
CA THR A 24 9.79 28.16 24.88
C THR A 24 9.07 29.16 25.80
N PRO A 25 8.90 28.85 27.10
CA PRO A 25 8.26 29.77 28.03
C PRO A 25 9.18 30.97 28.33
N SER A 26 8.59 32.16 28.39
CA SER A 26 9.25 33.41 28.77
C SER A 26 8.74 33.85 30.13
N SER A 27 9.67 34.12 31.05
CA SER A 27 9.37 34.66 32.38
C SER A 27 9.08 36.17 32.37
N ASP A 28 9.28 36.85 31.25
CA ASP A 28 8.95 38.26 31.10
C ASP A 28 7.46 38.45 30.82
N ALA A 29 6.71 38.73 31.89
CA ALA A 29 5.27 38.98 31.82
C ALA A 29 4.89 40.20 30.97
N SER A 30 5.85 41.09 30.67
CA SER A 30 5.65 42.30 29.88
C SER A 30 5.99 42.12 28.40
N ALA A 31 6.60 40.99 28.03
CA ALA A 31 6.97 40.70 26.64
C ALA A 31 5.74 40.21 25.84
N ALA A 32 5.10 41.13 25.12
CA ALA A 32 3.98 40.83 24.22
C ALA A 32 4.35 39.76 23.17
N GLY A 33 3.38 38.91 22.82
CA GLY A 33 3.57 37.82 21.84
C GLY A 33 4.47 36.67 22.30
N THR A 34 4.85 36.62 23.58
CA THR A 34 5.64 35.51 24.15
C THR A 34 4.76 34.54 24.94
N CYS A 35 5.15 33.27 24.95
CA CYS A 35 4.44 32.24 25.69
C CYS A 35 4.80 32.29 27.18
N LYS A 36 3.80 32.21 28.05
CA LYS A 36 3.99 32.10 29.50
C LYS A 36 4.09 30.65 29.95
N VAL A 37 3.22 29.78 29.45
CA VAL A 37 3.16 28.36 29.79
C VAL A 37 3.09 27.53 28.50
N CYS A 38 4.09 26.68 28.30
CA CYS A 38 4.02 25.58 27.36
C CYS A 38 3.35 24.40 28.07
N GLY A 39 2.40 23.74 27.41
CA GLY A 39 1.68 22.63 28.05
C GLY A 39 0.59 22.00 27.21
N VAL A 40 0.44 22.39 25.94
CA VAL A 40 -0.43 21.69 25.00
C VAL A 40 0.44 20.77 24.15
N HIS A 41 0.31 19.46 24.36
CA HIS A 41 0.98 18.47 23.52
C HIS A 41 0.03 18.02 22.40
N VAL A 42 0.46 18.21 21.15
CA VAL A 42 -0.26 17.75 19.98
C VAL A 42 0.72 17.02 19.07
N SER A 43 0.50 15.72 18.90
CA SER A 43 1.46 14.82 18.25
C SER A 43 2.84 14.92 18.95
N GLU A 44 3.94 15.10 18.21
CA GLU A 44 5.31 15.21 18.77
C GLU A 44 5.69 16.65 19.18
N SER A 45 4.76 17.61 19.09
CA SER A 45 5.04 19.03 19.33
C SER A 45 4.37 19.57 20.58
N GLU A 46 5.06 20.48 21.26
CA GLU A 46 4.55 21.21 22.42
C GLU A 46 4.24 22.66 22.03
N TYR A 47 3.06 23.13 22.43
CA TYR A 47 2.49 24.43 22.08
C TYR A 47 2.13 25.24 23.33
N CYS A 48 1.95 26.54 23.11
CA CYS A 48 1.60 27.47 24.17
C CYS A 48 0.15 27.30 24.66
N SER A 49 -0.04 27.17 25.97
CA SER A 49 -1.35 27.09 26.65
C SER A 49 -1.75 28.39 27.37
N GLU A 50 -0.82 29.34 27.47
CA GLU A 50 -1.04 30.63 28.12
C GLU A 50 -0.02 31.67 27.65
N CYS A 51 -0.48 32.85 27.29
CA CYS A 51 0.37 33.94 26.79
C CYS A 51 0.72 34.96 27.86
N ASN A 52 1.90 35.57 27.73
CA ASN A 52 2.21 36.82 28.41
C ASN A 52 1.38 37.96 27.78
N SER A 53 1.21 39.08 28.50
CA SER A 53 0.22 40.13 28.14
C SER A 53 -1.24 39.65 28.15
N PRO A 54 -1.77 39.29 29.34
CA PRO A 54 -3.03 38.56 29.49
C PRO A 54 -4.29 39.29 29.00
N ASP A 55 -4.20 40.61 28.81
CA ASP A 55 -5.31 41.47 28.39
C ASP A 55 -5.36 41.67 26.87
N THR A 56 -4.36 41.20 26.12
CA THR A 56 -4.26 41.46 24.66
C THR A 56 -3.90 40.22 23.84
N HIS A 57 -3.24 39.22 24.42
CA HIS A 57 -2.77 38.04 23.68
C HIS A 57 -3.36 36.74 24.20
N ALA A 58 -3.59 35.81 23.28
CA ALA A 58 -4.02 34.46 23.60
C ALA A 58 -3.46 33.44 22.59
N PRO A 59 -3.43 32.13 22.91
CA PRO A 59 -2.92 31.12 22.01
C PRO A 59 -3.86 30.88 20.82
N VAL A 60 -3.38 31.15 19.62
CA VAL A 60 -4.03 30.80 18.34
C VAL A 60 -3.08 29.91 17.56
N ASN A 61 -3.52 28.70 17.21
CA ASN A 61 -2.68 27.65 16.64
C ASN A 61 -1.38 27.40 17.43
N GLY A 62 -1.46 27.49 18.76
CA GLY A 62 -0.32 27.27 19.64
C GLY A 62 0.70 28.40 19.73
N GLN A 63 0.46 29.53 19.04
CA GLN A 63 1.29 30.74 19.10
C GLN A 63 0.52 31.88 19.78
N CYS A 64 1.25 32.73 20.52
CA CYS A 64 0.64 33.90 21.16
C CYS A 64 0.40 35.01 20.16
N ALA A 65 -0.87 35.20 19.80
CA ALA A 65 -1.33 36.23 18.87
C ALA A 65 -2.07 37.36 19.59
N ASP A 66 -2.02 38.57 19.04
CA ASP A 66 -2.88 39.68 19.49
C ASP A 66 -4.32 39.40 19.05
N VAL A 67 -5.20 39.26 20.02
CA VAL A 67 -6.62 38.93 19.85
C VAL A 67 -7.53 40.08 20.31
N ASN A 68 -7.00 41.30 20.35
CA ASN A 68 -7.77 42.53 20.51
C ASN A 68 -7.88 43.32 19.20
N THR A 69 -6.90 43.18 18.31
CA THR A 69 -6.93 43.81 17.00
C THR A 69 -7.82 43.03 16.04
N GLU A 70 -8.71 43.71 15.30
CA GLU A 70 -9.56 43.10 14.28
C GLU A 70 -8.72 42.35 13.22
N GLY A 71 -9.07 41.10 12.94
CA GLY A 71 -8.29 40.22 12.06
C GLY A 71 -8.63 38.75 12.21
N GLN A 72 -7.80 37.89 11.59
CA GLN A 72 -8.01 36.44 11.63
C GLN A 72 -7.86 35.86 13.03
N ASP A 73 -6.83 36.26 13.79
CA ASP A 73 -6.61 35.76 15.16
C ASP A 73 -7.76 36.12 16.10
N LYS A 74 -8.31 37.34 15.98
CA LYS A 74 -9.54 37.75 16.68
C LYS A 74 -10.77 36.93 16.25
N THR A 75 -10.87 36.59 14.97
CA THR A 75 -11.97 35.77 14.45
C THR A 75 -11.92 34.35 15.01
N LEU A 76 -10.73 33.79 15.16
CA LEU A 76 -10.51 32.46 15.73
C LEU A 76 -10.67 32.47 17.26
N CYS A 77 -10.23 33.53 17.93
CA CYS A 77 -10.33 33.73 19.38
C CYS A 77 -11.12 35.01 19.72
N PRO A 78 -12.46 35.00 19.56
CA PRO A 78 -13.30 36.16 19.80
C PRO A 78 -13.29 36.63 21.25
N GLN A 79 -13.21 35.69 22.22
CA GLN A 79 -13.14 36.00 23.64
C GLN A 79 -11.89 35.38 24.26
N HIS A 80 -11.22 36.17 25.11
CA HIS A 80 -10.03 35.76 25.83
C HIS A 80 -10.06 36.35 27.24
N ALA A 81 -9.32 35.73 28.16
CA ALA A 81 -9.08 36.23 29.49
C ALA A 81 -7.81 35.61 30.05
N ALA A 82 -7.06 36.36 30.86
CA ALA A 82 -5.87 35.86 31.56
C ALA A 82 -4.84 35.19 30.62
N GLY A 83 -4.68 35.71 29.40
CA GLY A 83 -3.72 35.18 28.44
C GLY A 83 -4.15 33.88 27.75
N LYS A 84 -5.44 33.52 27.82
CA LYS A 84 -6.02 32.31 27.23
C LYS A 84 -7.26 32.67 26.40
N CYS A 85 -7.53 31.90 25.37
CA CYS A 85 -8.82 31.94 24.69
C CYS A 85 -9.89 31.30 25.58
N THR A 86 -11.02 31.98 25.73
CA THR A 86 -12.17 31.49 26.50
C THR A 86 -13.37 31.17 25.61
N GLN A 87 -13.34 31.62 24.35
CA GLN A 87 -14.29 31.22 23.32
C GLN A 87 -13.61 31.23 21.96
N CYS A 88 -13.83 30.18 21.17
CA CYS A 88 -13.32 30.07 19.80
C CYS A 88 -14.40 30.32 18.74
N GLY A 89 -13.96 30.68 17.54
CA GLY A 89 -14.81 30.97 16.38
C GLY A 89 -14.29 30.35 15.08
N GLY A 90 -15.03 30.55 13.99
CA GLY A 90 -14.65 30.03 12.67
C GLY A 90 -14.48 28.51 12.64
N ASN A 91 -13.49 28.04 11.88
CA ASN A 91 -13.07 26.64 11.75
C ASN A 91 -12.07 26.18 12.83
N SER A 92 -12.01 26.89 13.97
CA SER A 92 -11.18 26.49 15.11
C SER A 92 -11.96 25.75 16.18
N LEU A 93 -11.24 25.16 17.13
CA LEU A 93 -11.78 24.58 18.36
C LEU A 93 -11.04 25.09 19.59
N LEU A 94 -11.73 25.14 20.72
CA LEU A 94 -11.09 25.39 22.01
C LEU A 94 -10.45 24.10 22.53
N TYR A 95 -9.18 24.17 22.92
CA TYR A 95 -8.46 23.09 23.58
C TYR A 95 -7.42 23.65 24.54
N MET A 96 -7.49 23.32 25.83
CA MET A 96 -6.53 23.74 26.86
C MET A 96 -6.22 25.26 26.85
N GLY A 97 -7.24 26.09 26.63
CA GLY A 97 -7.11 27.56 26.65
C GLY A 97 -6.57 28.21 25.37
N GLY A 98 -6.46 27.47 24.26
CA GLY A 98 -6.13 28.01 22.94
C GLY A 98 -7.16 27.66 21.86
N CYS A 99 -7.22 28.48 20.80
CA CYS A 99 -8.04 28.20 19.62
C CYS A 99 -7.18 27.62 18.50
N TYR A 100 -7.51 26.40 18.05
CA TYR A 100 -6.72 25.67 17.05
C TYR A 100 -7.54 25.40 15.79
N GLU A 101 -7.03 25.76 14.62
CA GLU A 101 -7.72 25.54 13.35
C GLU A 101 -7.70 24.05 12.95
N ALA A 102 -8.86 23.50 12.61
CA ALA A 102 -9.04 22.13 12.11
C ALA A 102 -8.76 22.04 10.59
N SER A 103 -7.63 22.58 10.14
CA SER A 103 -7.23 22.61 8.74
C SER A 103 -5.92 21.84 8.53
N GLU A 104 -5.83 21.02 7.48
CA GLU A 104 -4.62 20.23 7.20
C GLU A 104 -3.34 21.09 7.22
N GLY A 105 -2.31 20.59 7.91
CA GLY A 105 -1.05 21.31 8.14
C GLY A 105 -1.05 22.28 9.33
N LYS A 106 -2.19 22.47 10.02
CA LYS A 106 -2.29 23.21 11.29
C LYS A 106 -2.28 22.26 12.49
N PRO A 107 -1.84 22.71 13.69
CA PRO A 107 -1.85 21.87 14.88
C PRO A 107 -3.25 21.37 15.25
N GLY A 108 -4.30 22.17 15.02
CA GLY A 108 -5.68 21.77 15.34
C GLY A 108 -6.20 20.58 14.56
N TYR A 109 -5.67 20.31 13.35
CA TYR A 109 -6.06 19.15 12.55
C TYR A 109 -5.72 17.81 13.22
N ASN A 110 -4.66 17.79 14.04
CA ASN A 110 -4.26 16.61 14.82
C ASN A 110 -5.06 16.44 16.12
N LEU A 111 -5.90 17.42 16.46
CA LEU A 111 -6.87 17.35 17.56
C LEU A 111 -8.28 17.04 17.04
N CYS A 112 -8.61 17.60 15.89
CA CYS A 112 -9.93 17.61 15.30
C CYS A 112 -9.83 17.74 13.78
N THR A 113 -10.40 16.80 13.04
CA THR A 113 -10.38 16.80 11.57
C THR A 113 -11.42 17.74 10.97
N LEU A 114 -12.47 18.06 11.73
CA LEU A 114 -13.53 18.99 11.29
C LEU A 114 -14.06 19.82 12.45
N ALA A 115 -13.94 21.15 12.36
CA ALA A 115 -14.51 22.09 13.32
C ALA A 115 -15.36 23.17 12.64
N SER A 116 -16.39 23.62 13.33
CA SER A 116 -17.28 24.69 12.88
C SER A 116 -17.76 25.52 14.05
N ASN A 117 -17.79 26.85 13.86
CA ASN A 117 -18.21 27.84 14.85
C ASN A 117 -17.48 27.71 16.21
N GLY A 118 -16.19 27.37 16.20
CA GLY A 118 -15.42 27.21 17.44
C GLY A 118 -15.56 25.85 18.12
N VAL A 119 -16.25 24.88 17.50
CA VAL A 119 -16.54 23.56 18.08
C VAL A 119 -16.01 22.46 17.18
N CYS A 120 -15.30 21.49 17.76
CA CYS A 120 -14.95 20.28 17.04
C CYS A 120 -16.18 19.40 16.80
N THR A 121 -16.38 18.98 15.55
CA THR A 121 -17.46 18.08 15.13
C THR A 121 -16.96 16.68 14.79
N GLU A 122 -15.66 16.52 14.53
CA GLU A 122 -15.02 15.24 14.24
C GLU A 122 -13.63 15.21 14.89
N ALA A 123 -13.45 14.39 15.93
CA ALA A 123 -12.18 14.29 16.64
C ALA A 123 -11.14 13.54 15.80
N ALA A 124 -9.88 13.97 15.90
CA ALA A 124 -8.77 13.26 15.27
C ALA A 124 -8.45 11.95 16.05
N PRO A 125 -7.77 10.98 15.41
CA PRO A 125 -7.28 9.78 16.11
C PRO A 125 -6.48 10.15 17.36
N GLY A 126 -6.72 9.46 18.47
CA GLY A 126 -6.13 9.80 19.78
C GLY A 126 -6.98 10.70 20.67
N TYR A 127 -8.11 11.21 20.16
CA TYR A 127 -9.00 12.11 20.89
C TYR A 127 -10.46 11.68 20.79
N PHE A 128 -11.27 12.04 21.79
CA PHE A 128 -12.73 11.92 21.74
C PHE A 128 -13.39 13.29 21.86
N LEU A 129 -14.58 13.43 21.26
CA LEU A 129 -15.36 14.67 21.33
C LEU A 129 -15.86 14.92 22.75
N SER A 130 -15.69 16.15 23.22
CA SER A 130 -16.32 16.62 24.45
C SER A 130 -17.84 16.65 24.29
N PRO A 131 -18.61 16.06 25.23
CA PRO A 131 -20.06 15.98 25.10
C PRO A 131 -20.77 17.33 25.27
N LEU A 132 -20.06 18.35 25.77
CA LEU A 132 -20.61 19.70 25.98
C LEU A 132 -20.86 20.46 24.68
N LYS A 133 -20.11 20.13 23.61
CA LYS A 133 -20.27 20.71 22.25
C LYS A 133 -20.42 22.24 22.23
N ALA A 134 -19.63 22.92 23.04
CA ALA A 134 -19.70 24.36 23.22
C ALA A 134 -18.38 25.01 22.82
N ASN A 135 -18.45 26.19 22.21
CA ASN A 135 -17.26 26.91 21.72
C ASN A 135 -16.45 27.60 22.83
N ASN A 136 -16.92 27.50 24.08
CA ASN A 136 -16.28 28.00 25.29
C ASN A 136 -15.87 26.87 26.25
N LYS A 137 -15.81 25.63 25.74
CA LYS A 137 -15.35 24.43 26.45
C LYS A 137 -14.36 23.68 25.58
N ASP A 138 -13.46 22.95 26.20
CA ASP A 138 -12.54 22.08 25.46
C ASP A 138 -13.36 21.13 24.58
N SER A 139 -13.10 21.18 23.28
CA SER A 139 -13.91 20.49 22.27
C SER A 139 -13.55 19.01 22.14
N VAL A 140 -12.33 18.66 22.53
CA VAL A 140 -11.82 17.29 22.52
C VAL A 140 -11.04 17.02 23.79
N VAL A 141 -10.95 15.75 24.18
CA VAL A 141 -10.12 15.26 25.27
C VAL A 141 -9.25 14.14 24.74
N SER A 142 -7.96 14.13 25.12
CA SER A 142 -7.04 13.07 24.71
C SER A 142 -7.45 11.74 25.33
N CYS A 143 -7.39 10.67 24.54
CA CYS A 143 -7.66 9.32 25.01
C CYS A 143 -6.72 8.86 26.11
N SER A 144 -5.51 9.43 26.19
CA SER A 144 -4.53 9.12 27.23
C SER A 144 -4.49 10.10 28.41
N ASP A 145 -5.32 11.16 28.38
CA ASP A 145 -5.30 12.18 29.45
C ASP A 145 -6.13 11.75 30.65
N THR A 146 -5.45 11.28 31.70
CA THR A 146 -6.08 10.84 32.95
C THR A 146 -6.55 11.99 33.85
N THR A 147 -6.11 13.22 33.57
CA THR A 147 -6.55 14.42 34.30
C THR A 147 -7.85 14.92 33.69
N GLY A 148 -7.87 15.06 32.37
CA GLY A 148 -9.02 15.47 31.59
C GLY A 148 -9.45 16.92 31.83
N PHE A 149 -10.65 17.24 31.39
CA PHE A 149 -11.28 18.55 31.54
C PHE A 149 -12.45 18.48 32.51
N THR A 150 -12.57 19.46 33.42
CA THR A 150 -13.68 19.55 34.37
C THR A 150 -14.56 20.77 34.06
N ASP A 151 -15.84 20.53 33.84
CA ASP A 151 -16.87 21.57 33.74
C ASP A 151 -17.77 21.53 34.96
N THR A 152 -17.71 22.58 35.79
CA THR A 152 -18.40 22.66 37.07
C THR A 152 -18.00 21.50 38.00
N ASP A 153 -18.78 20.42 38.03
CA ASP A 153 -18.61 19.23 38.87
C ASP A 153 -18.37 17.94 38.05
N LYS A 154 -18.30 18.05 36.72
CA LYS A 154 -18.18 16.90 35.81
C LYS A 154 -16.81 16.87 35.15
N THR A 155 -16.07 15.79 35.34
CA THR A 155 -14.76 15.57 34.71
C THR A 155 -14.87 14.57 33.57
N TYR A 156 -14.29 14.90 32.42
CA TYR A 156 -14.19 14.04 31.24
C TYR A 156 -12.73 13.74 31.00
N LYS A 157 -12.35 12.47 31.07
CA LYS A 157 -10.95 12.03 30.99
C LYS A 157 -10.77 10.76 30.18
N GLY A 158 -9.56 10.55 29.70
CA GLY A 158 -9.10 9.33 29.05
C GLY A 158 -8.59 8.27 30.03
N VAL A 159 -8.00 7.23 29.45
CA VAL A 159 -7.40 6.08 30.13
C VAL A 159 -5.90 6.13 29.87
N GLU A 160 -5.09 5.95 30.92
CA GLU A 160 -3.63 5.96 30.79
C GLU A 160 -3.15 4.97 29.70
N ASN A 161 -2.24 5.43 28.84
CA ASN A 161 -1.70 4.67 27.70
C ASN A 161 -2.74 4.22 26.64
N CYS A 162 -3.93 4.82 26.63
CA CYS A 162 -4.94 4.54 25.61
C CYS A 162 -4.74 5.41 24.36
N GLU A 163 -4.53 4.75 23.22
CA GLU A 163 -4.27 5.41 21.93
C GLU A 163 -5.58 5.67 21.17
N ALA A 164 -6.61 4.86 21.37
CA ALA A 164 -7.93 5.09 20.78
C ALA A 164 -9.03 4.79 21.79
N CYS A 165 -10.02 5.67 21.88
CA CYS A 165 -11.09 5.58 22.87
C CYS A 165 -12.42 6.07 22.30
N ASP A 166 -13.50 5.61 22.92
CA ASP A 166 -14.87 5.98 22.62
C ASP A 166 -15.49 6.74 23.80
N GLY A 167 -15.78 8.02 23.59
CA GLY A 167 -16.45 8.89 24.56
C GLY A 167 -17.98 8.95 24.39
N SER A 168 -18.58 8.17 23.48
CA SER A 168 -20.00 8.30 23.10
C SER A 168 -20.99 8.03 24.24
N ALA A 169 -20.57 7.28 25.28
CA ALA A 169 -21.37 7.04 26.48
C ALA A 169 -21.41 8.24 27.45
N LEU A 170 -20.53 9.24 27.26
CA LEU A 170 -20.46 10.44 28.09
C LEU A 170 -21.45 11.49 27.59
N THR A 171 -22.05 12.23 28.52
CA THR A 171 -23.05 13.28 28.21
C THR A 171 -22.79 14.53 29.03
N ASP A 172 -23.42 15.65 28.67
CA ASP A 172 -23.41 16.86 29.49
C ASP A 172 -23.99 16.64 30.90
N ALA A 173 -24.84 15.62 31.09
CA ALA A 173 -25.39 15.19 32.37
C ALA A 173 -24.48 14.24 33.15
N GLN A 174 -23.56 13.55 32.48
CA GLN A 174 -22.74 12.48 33.06
C GLN A 174 -21.28 12.58 32.60
N GLY A 175 -20.43 13.13 33.48
CA GLY A 175 -18.98 13.03 33.37
C GLY A 175 -18.48 11.60 33.57
N GLY A 176 -17.22 11.34 33.21
CA GLY A 176 -16.65 10.00 33.33
C GLY A 176 -15.35 9.81 32.58
N THR A 177 -14.98 8.53 32.48
CA THR A 177 -13.79 8.09 31.75
C THR A 177 -14.23 7.50 30.41
N ALA A 178 -13.58 7.89 29.31
CA ALA A 178 -13.84 7.32 28.00
C ALA A 178 -13.54 5.82 27.97
N LYS A 179 -14.23 5.08 27.09
CA LYS A 179 -14.00 3.66 26.90
C LYS A 179 -12.74 3.47 26.05
N CYS A 180 -11.67 2.92 26.61
CA CYS A 180 -10.50 2.58 25.82
C CYS A 180 -10.83 1.45 24.84
N THR A 181 -10.41 1.63 23.59
CA THR A 181 -10.63 0.66 22.50
C THR A 181 -9.33 0.12 21.94
N ARG A 182 -8.22 0.84 22.11
CA ARG A 182 -6.88 0.39 21.74
C ARG A 182 -5.81 1.02 22.63
N CYS A 183 -4.90 0.19 23.12
CA CYS A 183 -3.76 0.61 23.91
C CYS A 183 -2.55 0.90 23.01
N GLY A 184 -1.75 1.90 23.38
CA GLY A 184 -0.51 2.24 22.68
C GLY A 184 0.68 1.40 23.13
N GLY A 185 1.74 1.38 22.32
CA GLY A 185 3.04 0.83 22.71
C GLY A 185 3.08 -0.68 22.93
N GLY A 186 2.22 -1.46 22.27
CA GLY A 186 2.18 -2.93 22.38
C GLY A 186 1.50 -3.46 23.65
N LYS A 187 0.93 -2.57 24.48
CA LYS A 187 0.18 -2.90 25.70
C LYS A 187 -1.14 -3.60 25.37
N TYR A 188 -1.67 -4.37 26.32
CA TYR A 188 -2.89 -5.15 26.18
C TYR A 188 -4.09 -4.45 26.81
N LEU A 189 -5.20 -4.34 26.09
CA LEU A 189 -6.46 -3.83 26.63
C LEU A 189 -7.13 -4.88 27.52
N LYS A 190 -7.20 -4.64 28.84
CA LYS A 190 -7.93 -5.45 29.82
C LYS A 190 -9.11 -4.64 30.35
N ASP A 191 -10.32 -5.05 29.98
CA ASP A 191 -11.56 -4.30 30.24
C ASP A 191 -11.49 -2.86 29.71
N ASN A 192 -11.16 -1.88 30.57
CA ASN A 192 -11.00 -0.47 30.22
C ASN A 192 -9.62 0.10 30.61
N THR A 193 -8.63 -0.75 30.86
CA THR A 193 -7.26 -0.35 31.22
C THR A 193 -6.23 -1.01 30.30
N CYS A 194 -5.05 -0.40 30.19
CA CYS A 194 -3.94 -0.90 29.39
C CYS A 194 -2.89 -1.52 30.30
N VAL A 195 -2.63 -2.82 30.13
CA VAL A 195 -1.62 -3.58 30.89
C VAL A 195 -0.38 -3.84 30.04
N ASP A 196 0.78 -4.02 30.68
CA ASP A 196 2.08 -3.98 30.00
C ASP A 196 2.37 -5.21 29.15
N SER A 197 1.86 -6.38 29.54
CA SER A 197 2.20 -7.65 28.90
C SER A 197 1.05 -8.65 28.84
N ALA A 198 1.23 -9.72 28.06
CA ALA A 198 0.31 -10.85 28.00
C ALA A 198 0.10 -11.50 29.37
N ASP A 199 1.14 -11.54 30.21
CA ASP A 199 1.08 -12.14 31.54
C ASP A 199 0.19 -11.35 32.49
N ASP A 200 0.02 -10.04 32.28
CA ASP A 200 -0.85 -9.19 33.09
C ASP A 200 -2.36 -9.39 32.79
N CYS A 201 -2.67 -10.09 31.69
CA CYS A 201 -4.04 -10.53 31.44
C CYS A 201 -4.54 -11.53 32.48
N SER A 202 -3.66 -12.23 33.20
CA SER A 202 -3.93 -13.31 34.18
C SER A 202 -5.27 -13.26 34.93
N ASP A 203 -5.70 -14.46 35.36
CA ASP A 203 -6.95 -14.76 36.08
C ASP A 203 -8.22 -14.53 35.27
N GLY A 204 -8.63 -15.54 34.48
CA GLY A 204 -9.89 -15.51 33.76
C GLY A 204 -9.89 -14.67 32.49
N TYR A 205 -8.71 -14.34 31.94
CA TYR A 205 -8.57 -13.78 30.61
C TYR A 205 -7.50 -14.49 29.79
N ALA A 206 -7.64 -14.42 28.47
CA ALA A 206 -6.66 -14.85 27.50
C ALA A 206 -6.04 -13.63 26.77
N ALA A 207 -4.72 -13.55 26.79
CA ALA A 207 -3.98 -12.56 26.00
C ALA A 207 -4.06 -12.91 24.50
N LYS A 208 -4.44 -11.94 23.67
CA LYS A 208 -4.43 -12.05 22.21
C LYS A 208 -3.70 -10.88 21.58
N GLU A 209 -2.69 -11.21 20.79
CA GLU A 209 -1.98 -10.25 19.94
C GLU A 209 -2.76 -10.02 18.65
N ASP A 210 -2.83 -8.76 18.22
CA ASP A 210 -3.48 -8.35 16.99
C ASP A 210 -2.81 -7.07 16.46
N SER A 211 -2.19 -7.15 15.28
CA SER A 211 -1.47 -6.02 14.67
C SER A 211 -2.40 -4.91 14.19
N ASP A 212 -3.66 -5.23 13.93
CA ASP A 212 -4.59 -4.34 13.23
C ASP A 212 -5.56 -3.69 14.24
N SER A 213 -6.09 -4.51 15.16
CA SER A 213 -7.05 -4.09 16.20
C SER A 213 -6.41 -3.75 17.54
N GLY A 214 -5.12 -4.08 17.72
CA GLY A 214 -4.37 -3.91 18.97
C GLY A 214 -4.52 -5.08 19.94
N ASN A 215 -3.49 -5.27 20.78
CA ASN A 215 -3.41 -6.35 21.74
C ASN A 215 -4.51 -6.24 22.82
N ARG A 216 -5.09 -7.37 23.22
CA ARG A 216 -6.21 -7.39 24.18
C ARG A 216 -6.24 -8.62 25.07
N CYS A 217 -6.80 -8.45 26.27
CA CYS A 217 -7.16 -9.53 27.18
C CYS A 217 -8.65 -9.87 26.96
N ILE A 218 -8.93 -11.07 26.49
CA ILE A 218 -10.29 -11.56 26.25
C ILE A 218 -10.78 -12.24 27.52
N LYS A 219 -11.87 -11.76 28.11
CA LYS A 219 -12.46 -12.36 29.31
C LYS A 219 -13.04 -13.75 29.00
N CYS A 220 -12.66 -14.75 29.78
CA CYS A 220 -12.97 -16.14 29.48
C CYS A 220 -14.47 -16.46 29.55
N ASP A 221 -15.23 -15.81 30.44
CA ASP A 221 -16.65 -16.08 30.66
C ASP A 221 -17.60 -15.15 29.86
N ASP A 222 -17.04 -14.29 28.99
CA ASP A 222 -17.79 -13.27 28.25
C ASP A 222 -18.09 -13.69 26.81
N ALA A 223 -19.17 -14.44 26.63
CA ALA A 223 -19.57 -14.97 25.32
C ALA A 223 -19.84 -13.86 24.27
N ASP A 224 -20.24 -12.65 24.70
CA ASP A 224 -20.54 -11.54 23.80
C ASP A 224 -19.26 -10.91 23.21
N ASN A 225 -18.13 -11.04 23.92
CA ASN A 225 -16.84 -10.47 23.53
C ASN A 225 -15.78 -11.53 23.17
N GLY A 226 -16.22 -12.72 22.74
CA GLY A 226 -15.35 -13.79 22.24
C GLY A 226 -14.85 -14.78 23.29
N GLY A 227 -15.34 -14.70 24.52
CA GLY A 227 -15.22 -15.71 25.57
C GLY A 227 -16.14 -16.91 25.36
N ILE A 228 -16.21 -17.77 26.37
CA ILE A 228 -17.02 -18.97 26.44
C ILE A 228 -17.83 -18.92 27.73
N ALA A 229 -19.16 -18.97 27.64
CA ALA A 229 -20.03 -19.02 28.82
C ALA A 229 -19.62 -20.15 29.78
N ASP A 230 -19.62 -19.86 31.08
CA ASP A 230 -19.17 -20.75 32.17
C ASP A 230 -17.67 -21.11 32.17
N CYS A 231 -16.84 -20.50 31.33
CA CYS A 231 -15.40 -20.75 31.30
C CYS A 231 -14.63 -19.82 32.24
N THR A 232 -13.90 -20.40 33.21
CA THR A 232 -13.13 -19.65 34.21
C THR A 232 -11.65 -19.47 33.86
N GLN A 233 -11.11 -20.32 32.98
CA GLN A 233 -9.73 -20.20 32.47
C GLN A 233 -9.70 -20.56 30.99
N CYS A 234 -8.96 -19.79 30.20
CA CYS A 234 -8.96 -19.93 28.75
C CYS A 234 -7.65 -19.47 28.12
N THR A 235 -7.43 -19.85 26.86
CA THR A 235 -6.28 -19.44 26.04
C THR A 235 -6.76 -18.90 24.70
N ALA A 236 -6.09 -17.90 24.15
CA ALA A 236 -6.52 -17.28 22.89
C ALA A 236 -6.31 -18.23 21.70
N THR A 237 -7.21 -18.16 20.73
CA THR A 237 -7.10 -18.91 19.47
C THR A 237 -6.28 -18.11 18.44
N ALA A 238 -5.51 -18.83 17.62
CA ALA A 238 -4.57 -18.25 16.66
C ALA A 238 -5.22 -17.56 15.44
N SER A 239 -6.55 -17.61 15.26
CA SER A 239 -7.23 -16.95 14.13
C SER A 239 -8.70 -16.66 14.44
N PRO A 240 -9.26 -15.55 13.91
CA PRO A 240 -10.68 -15.28 14.03
C PRO A 240 -11.43 -16.24 13.10
N THR A 241 -11.97 -17.31 13.66
CA THR A 241 -13.07 -18.04 13.01
C THR A 241 -14.28 -17.11 12.91
N ARG A 242 -15.05 -17.28 11.83
CA ARG A 242 -16.34 -16.63 11.48
C ARG A 242 -17.06 -15.89 12.63
N SER A 243 -17.67 -14.74 12.30
CA SER A 243 -18.52 -13.97 13.21
C SER A 243 -19.43 -14.87 14.06
N GLY A 244 -19.29 -14.80 15.39
CA GLY A 244 -20.04 -15.60 16.36
C GLY A 244 -19.33 -16.83 16.95
N ALA A 245 -18.12 -17.18 16.49
CA ALA A 245 -17.32 -18.25 17.09
C ALA A 245 -16.47 -17.74 18.29
N PRO A 246 -16.26 -18.56 19.34
CA PRO A 246 -15.39 -18.20 20.46
C PRO A 246 -13.96 -17.89 20.00
N LEU A 247 -13.38 -16.82 20.52
CA LEU A 247 -11.99 -16.40 20.26
C LEU A 247 -10.99 -17.07 21.22
N VAL A 248 -11.47 -17.81 22.20
CA VAL A 248 -10.68 -18.52 23.20
C VAL A 248 -11.03 -20.01 23.21
N THR A 249 -10.12 -20.84 23.72
CA THR A 249 -10.42 -22.22 24.12
C THR A 249 -10.43 -22.32 25.64
N CYS A 250 -11.41 -23.02 26.19
CA CYS A 250 -11.57 -23.20 27.61
C CYS A 250 -10.65 -24.29 28.16
N SER A 251 -9.96 -24.02 29.27
CA SER A 251 -9.16 -24.99 30.02
C SER A 251 -9.80 -25.37 31.36
N GLN A 252 -10.70 -24.54 31.88
CA GLN A 252 -11.44 -24.81 33.12
C GLN A 252 -12.82 -24.16 33.08
N CYS A 253 -13.85 -24.93 33.46
CA CYS A 253 -15.21 -24.43 33.62
C CYS A 253 -15.56 -24.17 35.09
N SER A 254 -16.66 -23.45 35.33
CA SER A 254 -17.26 -23.26 36.65
C SER A 254 -17.57 -24.60 37.34
N SER A 255 -17.66 -24.60 38.68
CA SER A 255 -17.59 -25.78 39.57
C SER A 255 -18.67 -26.87 39.40
N SER A 256 -19.50 -26.80 38.37
CA SER A 256 -20.52 -27.80 38.03
C SER A 256 -20.43 -28.31 36.57
N LYS A 257 -19.63 -27.67 35.72
CA LYS A 257 -19.52 -27.97 34.29
C LYS A 257 -18.19 -28.65 33.98
N LYS A 258 -18.14 -29.30 32.83
CA LYS A 258 -16.96 -29.95 32.24
C LYS A 258 -16.57 -29.25 30.95
N VAL A 259 -15.28 -29.14 30.69
CA VAL A 259 -14.78 -28.62 29.41
C VAL A 259 -15.14 -29.61 28.31
N ARG A 260 -15.78 -29.13 27.24
CA ARG A 260 -16.10 -29.94 26.06
C ARG A 260 -14.84 -30.55 25.45
N PRO A 261 -14.94 -31.71 24.76
CA PRO A 261 -13.79 -32.32 24.10
C PRO A 261 -13.07 -31.41 23.09
N ASP A 262 -13.82 -30.54 22.40
CA ASP A 262 -13.28 -29.57 21.44
C ASP A 262 -12.71 -28.30 22.11
N LYS A 263 -12.81 -28.20 23.44
CA LYS A 263 -12.45 -27.04 24.28
C LYS A 263 -13.19 -25.75 23.95
N LYS A 264 -14.27 -25.80 23.15
CA LYS A 264 -15.03 -24.62 22.70
C LYS A 264 -16.29 -24.33 23.52
N GLY A 265 -16.46 -25.01 24.66
CA GLY A 265 -17.58 -24.75 25.55
C GLY A 265 -17.53 -25.55 26.84
N CYS A 266 -18.49 -25.28 27.71
CA CYS A 266 -18.70 -25.95 28.99
C CYS A 266 -20.04 -26.71 28.96
N ILE A 267 -20.05 -27.96 29.43
CA ILE A 267 -21.21 -28.87 29.38
C ILE A 267 -21.43 -29.57 30.73
N ASP A 268 -22.66 -29.99 31.02
CA ASP A 268 -22.99 -30.64 32.32
C ASP A 268 -22.45 -32.06 32.45
N THR A 269 -22.40 -32.81 31.35
CA THR A 269 -22.02 -34.22 31.35
C THR A 269 -21.22 -34.53 30.11
N CYS A 270 -20.14 -35.31 30.25
CA CYS A 270 -19.32 -35.69 29.11
C CYS A 270 -20.14 -36.54 28.12
N PRO A 271 -20.01 -36.28 26.80
CA PRO A 271 -20.77 -36.99 25.77
C PRO A 271 -20.38 -38.48 25.71
N THR A 272 -21.19 -39.29 25.04
CA THR A 272 -20.87 -40.70 24.77
C THR A 272 -19.51 -40.84 24.05
N ASN A 273 -18.77 -41.93 24.33
CA ASN A 273 -17.41 -42.15 23.82
C ASN A 273 -16.40 -41.09 24.29
N SER A 274 -16.59 -40.58 25.50
CA SER A 274 -15.64 -39.73 26.21
C SER A 274 -15.63 -40.06 27.70
N SER A 275 -14.56 -39.68 28.37
CA SER A 275 -14.40 -39.83 29.81
C SER A 275 -13.93 -38.52 30.43
N GLU A 276 -14.45 -38.19 31.62
CA GLU A 276 -13.97 -37.04 32.37
C GLU A 276 -12.58 -37.32 32.95
N LYS A 277 -11.67 -36.37 32.75
CA LYS A 277 -10.37 -36.32 33.40
C LYS A 277 -10.10 -34.91 33.89
N SER A 278 -10.03 -34.74 35.22
CA SER A 278 -9.77 -33.46 35.87
C SER A 278 -10.69 -32.31 35.40
N GLY A 279 -11.99 -32.59 35.21
CA GLY A 279 -12.96 -31.59 34.73
C GLY A 279 -12.97 -31.35 33.22
N VAL A 280 -12.16 -32.07 32.44
CA VAL A 280 -12.13 -32.02 30.96
C VAL A 280 -12.67 -33.32 30.39
N CYS A 281 -13.57 -33.24 29.41
CA CYS A 281 -14.03 -34.43 28.69
C CYS A 281 -13.02 -34.81 27.59
N GLU A 282 -12.38 -35.96 27.73
CA GLU A 282 -11.45 -36.50 26.72
C GLU A 282 -12.15 -37.62 25.92
N CYS A 283 -12.08 -37.57 24.59
CA CYS A 283 -12.63 -38.65 23.75
C CYS A 283 -11.88 -39.97 24.01
N THR A 284 -12.62 -41.08 23.99
CA THR A 284 -12.03 -42.42 24.11
C THR A 284 -11.17 -42.73 22.88
N GLU A 285 -10.19 -43.63 23.03
CA GLU A 285 -9.29 -44.01 21.93
C GLU A 285 -10.08 -44.42 20.67
N GLY A 286 -9.73 -43.83 19.52
CA GLY A 286 -10.44 -44.03 18.26
C GLY A 286 -11.55 -43.01 17.95
N TYR A 287 -11.78 -42.01 18.81
CA TYR A 287 -12.76 -40.93 18.61
C TYR A 287 -12.08 -39.55 18.63
N THR A 288 -12.58 -38.60 17.84
CA THR A 288 -12.10 -37.22 17.78
C THR A 288 -13.18 -36.21 18.21
N PRO A 289 -12.80 -35.10 18.86
CA PRO A 289 -13.74 -34.03 19.21
C PRO A 289 -14.39 -33.34 18.01
N ASP A 290 -15.68 -33.06 18.07
CA ASP A 290 -16.40 -32.18 17.13
C ASP A 290 -17.49 -31.34 17.82
N GLU A 291 -18.30 -30.64 17.03
CA GLU A 291 -19.37 -29.75 17.54
C GLU A 291 -20.46 -30.50 18.35
N THR A 292 -20.59 -31.81 18.18
CA THR A 292 -21.61 -32.67 18.81
C THR A 292 -21.07 -33.54 19.95
N GLY A 293 -19.75 -33.65 20.10
CA GLY A 293 -19.10 -34.42 21.16
C GLY A 293 -17.86 -35.14 20.67
N CYS A 294 -17.89 -36.48 20.67
CA CYS A 294 -16.82 -37.35 20.20
C CYS A 294 -17.34 -38.25 19.08
N THR A 295 -16.86 -38.04 17.86
CA THR A 295 -17.20 -38.87 16.70
C THR A 295 -16.10 -39.87 16.40
N GLN A 296 -16.51 -41.07 15.96
CA GLN A 296 -15.56 -42.13 15.64
C GLN A 296 -14.67 -41.64 14.51
N ASN A 297 -13.36 -41.76 14.70
CA ASN A 297 -12.38 -41.27 13.75
C ASN A 297 -12.40 -42.14 12.49
N THR A 298 -13.33 -41.84 11.58
CA THR A 298 -13.37 -42.36 10.21
C THR A 298 -12.68 -41.43 9.22
N THR A 299 -12.14 -40.29 9.69
CA THR A 299 -11.48 -39.28 8.85
C THR A 299 -9.97 -39.34 9.02
N PRO A 300 -9.24 -39.78 8.00
CA PRO A 300 -7.84 -40.07 8.24
C PRO A 300 -6.95 -38.84 8.30
N GLN A 301 -5.94 -38.86 9.18
CA GLN A 301 -4.97 -37.76 9.33
C GLN A 301 -4.05 -37.70 8.10
N CYS A 302 -4.20 -36.64 7.31
CA CYS A 302 -3.33 -36.34 6.18
C CYS A 302 -1.97 -35.85 6.68
N THR A 303 -0.90 -36.25 6.01
CA THR A 303 0.49 -35.85 6.29
C THR A 303 0.94 -34.68 5.40
N THR A 304 0.22 -34.42 4.30
CA THR A 304 0.47 -33.30 3.39
C THR A 304 0.24 -31.97 4.11
N PRO A 305 1.24 -31.05 4.12
CA PRO A 305 1.11 -29.75 4.78
C PRO A 305 -0.07 -28.95 4.24
N ASP A 306 -0.77 -28.25 5.14
CA ASP A 306 -1.95 -27.42 4.82
C ASP A 306 -3.12 -28.20 4.16
N CYS A 307 -3.09 -29.54 4.17
CA CYS A 307 -4.15 -30.39 3.64
C CYS A 307 -5.23 -30.66 4.68
N LYS A 308 -6.47 -30.30 4.35
CA LYS A 308 -7.66 -30.52 5.18
C LYS A 308 -8.28 -31.90 4.96
N ALA A 309 -8.29 -32.39 3.72
CA ALA A 309 -8.82 -33.71 3.36
C ALA A 309 -7.95 -34.37 2.29
N CYS A 310 -7.76 -35.69 2.39
CA CYS A 310 -6.92 -36.46 1.48
C CYS A 310 -7.45 -37.89 1.25
N ASP A 311 -7.08 -38.47 0.13
CA ASP A 311 -7.16 -39.90 -0.13
C ASP A 311 -5.87 -40.60 0.32
N ASN A 312 -5.94 -41.87 0.71
CA ASN A 312 -4.79 -42.67 1.16
C ASN A 312 -3.90 -41.99 2.23
N PRO A 313 -4.51 -41.52 3.32
CA PRO A 313 -3.84 -40.90 4.46
C PRO A 313 -2.62 -41.66 5.00
N ALA A 314 -1.57 -40.91 5.35
CA ALA A 314 -0.36 -41.42 6.00
C ALA A 314 0.29 -42.59 5.24
N LYS A 315 0.05 -42.67 3.93
CA LYS A 315 0.70 -43.59 2.99
C LYS A 315 1.47 -42.78 1.96
N ASP A 316 2.45 -43.41 1.32
CA ASP A 316 3.23 -42.81 0.22
C ASP A 316 2.37 -42.37 -0.98
N SER A 317 1.15 -42.89 -1.10
CA SER A 317 0.18 -42.55 -2.14
C SER A 317 -0.88 -41.55 -1.68
N GLU A 318 -0.61 -40.76 -0.63
CA GLU A 318 -1.53 -39.74 -0.13
C GLU A 318 -1.78 -38.65 -1.18
N ILE A 319 -3.05 -38.30 -1.40
CA ILE A 319 -3.45 -37.28 -2.37
C ILE A 319 -4.33 -36.26 -1.66
N CYS A 320 -3.86 -35.01 -1.53
CA CYS A 320 -4.71 -33.95 -0.99
C CYS A 320 -5.87 -33.62 -1.94
N THR A 321 -7.08 -33.55 -1.39
CA THR A 321 -8.33 -33.26 -2.11
C THR A 321 -8.95 -31.93 -1.70
N GLU A 322 -8.64 -31.43 -0.50
CA GLU A 322 -9.08 -30.13 0.00
C GLU A 322 -7.99 -29.48 0.88
N CYS A 323 -7.70 -28.20 0.66
CA CYS A 323 -6.78 -27.45 1.50
C CYS A 323 -7.49 -26.74 2.66
N VAL A 324 -6.72 -26.34 3.67
CA VAL A 324 -7.21 -25.46 4.75
C VAL A 324 -7.66 -24.10 4.21
N GLU A 325 -8.40 -23.32 5.03
CA GLU A 325 -8.91 -22.01 4.61
C GLU A 325 -7.77 -21.07 4.13
N ASN A 326 -8.06 -20.25 3.11
CA ASN A 326 -7.11 -19.33 2.44
C ASN A 326 -5.96 -19.97 1.65
N LYS A 327 -6.03 -21.27 1.36
CA LYS A 327 -5.10 -21.97 0.47
C LYS A 327 -5.79 -22.44 -0.80
N TYR A 328 -4.99 -22.67 -1.84
CA TYR A 328 -5.41 -23.18 -3.14
C TYR A 328 -4.78 -24.55 -3.39
N LEU A 329 -5.60 -25.48 -3.89
CA LEU A 329 -5.15 -26.80 -4.29
C LEU A 329 -4.47 -26.74 -5.67
N THR A 330 -3.22 -27.17 -5.76
CA THR A 330 -2.46 -27.26 -7.01
C THR A 330 -2.87 -28.48 -7.84
N PRO A 331 -2.54 -28.52 -9.15
CA PRO A 331 -2.75 -29.72 -9.97
C PRO A 331 -2.04 -30.98 -9.46
N THR A 332 -0.99 -30.85 -8.65
CA THR A 332 -0.27 -31.97 -8.01
C THR A 332 -0.76 -32.29 -6.60
N SER A 333 -1.97 -31.83 -6.23
CA SER A 333 -2.57 -32.09 -4.92
C SER A 333 -1.72 -31.58 -3.75
N GLN A 334 -1.15 -30.38 -3.91
CA GLN A 334 -0.46 -29.63 -2.86
C GLN A 334 -1.24 -28.37 -2.52
N CYS A 335 -0.98 -27.78 -1.36
CA CYS A 335 -1.67 -26.57 -0.92
C CYS A 335 -0.73 -25.36 -0.92
N VAL A 336 -1.12 -24.29 -1.63
CA VAL A 336 -0.35 -23.05 -1.74
C VAL A 336 -1.19 -21.83 -1.34
N ASP A 337 -0.54 -20.79 -0.86
CA ASP A 337 -1.11 -19.47 -0.56
C ASP A 337 -1.45 -18.66 -1.83
N ASN A 338 -0.68 -18.80 -2.90
CA ASN A 338 -0.87 -18.04 -4.13
C ASN A 338 -0.55 -18.89 -5.38
N CYS A 339 -1.50 -18.99 -6.31
CA CYS A 339 -1.35 -19.77 -7.54
C CYS A 339 -0.34 -19.17 -8.55
N GLY A 340 -0.03 -17.88 -8.48
CA GLY A 340 0.99 -17.25 -9.33
C GLY A 340 2.39 -17.82 -9.11
N LYS A 341 2.65 -18.54 -8.00
CA LYS A 341 3.90 -19.31 -7.78
C LYS A 341 4.08 -20.43 -8.81
N LEU A 342 3.00 -20.87 -9.43
CA LEU A 342 2.96 -21.88 -10.49
C LEU A 342 3.15 -21.25 -11.89
N GLY A 343 3.43 -19.94 -11.98
CA GLY A 343 3.57 -19.23 -13.25
C GLY A 343 2.25 -18.64 -13.70
N ASN A 344 1.72 -19.09 -14.84
CA ASN A 344 0.49 -18.57 -15.45
C ASN A 344 -0.81 -19.08 -14.78
N TYR A 345 -0.78 -19.48 -13.51
CA TYR A 345 -1.95 -20.01 -12.81
C TYR A 345 -2.65 -18.94 -11.97
N TYR A 346 -3.97 -19.01 -11.91
CA TYR A 346 -4.81 -18.14 -11.09
C TYR A 346 -5.58 -18.94 -10.04
N GLY A 347 -5.93 -18.27 -8.94
CA GLY A 347 -6.79 -18.82 -7.90
C GLY A 347 -8.25 -18.74 -8.33
N ALA A 348 -8.85 -19.88 -8.67
CA ALA A 348 -10.26 -19.93 -9.06
C ALA A 348 -11.19 -19.89 -7.85
N ALA A 349 -12.48 -19.56 -8.09
CA ALA A 349 -13.49 -19.45 -7.03
C ALA A 349 -13.70 -20.74 -6.21
N ASP A 350 -13.37 -21.89 -6.79
CA ASP A 350 -13.40 -23.21 -6.14
C ASP A 350 -12.13 -23.53 -5.32
N ARG A 351 -11.28 -22.53 -5.05
CA ARG A 351 -10.01 -22.65 -4.31
C ARG A 351 -9.02 -23.64 -4.94
N LYS A 352 -9.01 -23.71 -6.27
CA LYS A 352 -8.05 -24.49 -7.05
C LYS A 352 -7.18 -23.58 -7.90
N CYS A 353 -5.92 -23.96 -8.09
CA CYS A 353 -5.06 -23.31 -9.06
C CYS A 353 -5.41 -23.83 -10.45
N LYS A 354 -5.84 -22.92 -11.33
CA LYS A 354 -6.15 -23.22 -12.73
C LYS A 354 -5.24 -22.43 -13.65
N GLU A 355 -4.86 -23.04 -14.76
CA GLU A 355 -3.98 -22.40 -15.74
C GLU A 355 -4.76 -21.31 -16.49
N CYS A 356 -4.15 -20.13 -16.62
CA CYS A 356 -4.66 -19.05 -17.47
C CYS A 356 -4.35 -19.40 -18.93
N THR A 357 -5.36 -19.90 -19.64
CA THR A 357 -5.24 -20.35 -21.04
C THR A 357 -5.61 -19.26 -22.06
N VAL A 358 -6.01 -18.07 -21.59
CA VAL A 358 -6.34 -16.95 -22.47
C VAL A 358 -5.07 -16.46 -23.17
N VAL A 359 -5.06 -16.58 -24.50
CA VAL A 359 -3.90 -16.21 -25.32
C VAL A 359 -3.56 -14.73 -25.13
N ASN A 360 -2.27 -14.44 -24.95
CA ASN A 360 -1.74 -13.09 -24.70
C ASN A 360 -2.28 -12.42 -23.41
N CYS A 361 -2.80 -13.20 -22.47
CA CYS A 361 -3.15 -12.70 -21.15
C CYS A 361 -1.95 -12.77 -20.19
N ALA A 362 -1.71 -11.68 -19.46
CA ALA A 362 -0.72 -11.61 -18.40
C ALA A 362 -1.28 -12.13 -17.06
N GLU A 363 -2.56 -11.86 -16.78
CA GLU A 363 -3.21 -12.21 -15.50
C GLU A 363 -4.68 -12.56 -15.72
N CYS A 364 -5.13 -13.72 -15.23
CA CYS A 364 -6.54 -14.12 -15.23
C CYS A 364 -7.25 -13.76 -13.92
N SER A 365 -8.53 -13.39 -14.04
CA SER A 365 -9.48 -13.26 -12.93
C SER A 365 -9.89 -14.62 -12.36
N THR A 366 -10.60 -14.63 -11.23
CA THR A 366 -11.06 -15.85 -10.53
C THR A 366 -12.02 -16.73 -11.35
N ASP A 367 -12.66 -16.16 -12.38
CA ASP A 367 -13.51 -16.86 -13.35
C ASP A 367 -12.74 -17.40 -14.57
N GLY A 368 -11.43 -17.12 -14.66
CA GLY A 368 -10.56 -17.49 -15.78
C GLY A 368 -10.60 -16.51 -16.96
N SER A 369 -11.36 -15.41 -16.87
CA SER A 369 -11.31 -14.34 -17.87
C SER A 369 -10.03 -13.53 -17.74
N CYS A 370 -9.55 -12.93 -18.84
CA CYS A 370 -8.37 -12.09 -18.76
C CYS A 370 -8.66 -10.79 -18.02
N LYS A 371 -7.81 -10.46 -17.04
CA LYS A 371 -7.83 -9.20 -16.31
C LYS A 371 -6.85 -8.20 -16.90
N THR A 372 -5.66 -8.66 -17.26
CA THR A 372 -4.56 -7.83 -17.77
C THR A 372 -3.93 -8.51 -18.97
N CYS A 373 -3.84 -7.80 -20.10
CA CYS A 373 -3.21 -8.32 -21.32
C CYS A 373 -1.69 -8.09 -21.32
N ASN A 374 -0.98 -8.94 -22.05
CA ASN A 374 0.44 -8.72 -22.34
C ASN A 374 0.65 -7.43 -23.14
N SER A 375 1.84 -6.84 -23.04
CA SER A 375 2.20 -5.63 -23.80
C SER A 375 1.97 -5.83 -25.31
N GLY A 376 1.43 -4.80 -25.97
CA GLY A 376 1.01 -4.87 -27.37
C GLY A 376 -0.42 -5.39 -27.60
N PHE A 377 -1.16 -5.70 -26.53
CA PHE A 377 -2.56 -6.13 -26.60
C PHE A 377 -3.45 -5.28 -25.69
N TYR A 378 -4.70 -5.09 -26.07
CA TYR A 378 -5.73 -4.44 -25.26
C TYR A 378 -6.81 -5.45 -24.86
N LEU A 379 -7.43 -5.20 -23.70
CA LEU A 379 -8.54 -6.01 -23.21
C LEU A 379 -9.82 -5.63 -23.94
N ASP A 380 -10.37 -6.55 -24.72
CA ASP A 380 -11.69 -6.42 -25.34
C ASP A 380 -12.65 -7.36 -24.62
N THR A 381 -13.41 -6.81 -23.68
CA THR A 381 -14.35 -7.51 -22.78
C THR A 381 -13.70 -8.57 -21.87
N LYS A 382 -13.24 -9.71 -22.42
CA LYS A 382 -12.61 -10.83 -21.71
C LYS A 382 -11.40 -11.43 -22.44
N GLU A 383 -11.10 -10.93 -23.65
CA GLU A 383 -10.04 -11.45 -24.52
C GLU A 383 -9.01 -10.36 -24.83
N CYS A 384 -7.78 -10.76 -25.14
CA CYS A 384 -6.70 -9.85 -25.50
C CYS A 384 -6.54 -9.75 -27.02
N LYS A 385 -6.79 -8.56 -27.56
CA LYS A 385 -6.65 -8.27 -29.00
C LYS A 385 -5.40 -7.44 -29.26
N ALA A 386 -4.72 -7.74 -30.36
CA ALA A 386 -3.50 -7.04 -30.73
C ALA A 386 -3.79 -5.57 -31.01
N CYS A 387 -2.86 -4.71 -30.61
CA CYS A 387 -2.87 -3.31 -31.00
C CYS A 387 -2.63 -3.14 -32.50
N HIS A 388 -3.07 -2.00 -33.04
CA HIS A 388 -2.68 -1.60 -34.39
C HIS A 388 -1.14 -1.52 -34.50
N GLU A 389 -0.57 -1.92 -35.63
CA GLU A 389 0.89 -2.01 -35.85
C GLU A 389 1.66 -0.71 -35.61
N SER A 390 0.98 0.43 -35.66
CA SER A 390 1.55 1.75 -35.38
C SER A 390 1.74 2.05 -33.89
N CYS A 391 1.12 1.26 -32.99
CA CYS A 391 1.12 1.49 -31.55
C CYS A 391 2.04 0.49 -30.83
N LYS A 392 2.72 0.94 -29.76
CA LYS A 392 3.41 0.04 -28.81
C LYS A 392 2.42 -0.56 -27.82
N SER A 393 1.47 0.25 -27.35
CA SER A 393 0.32 -0.17 -26.55
C SER A 393 -0.91 0.64 -26.94
N CYS A 394 -2.10 0.13 -26.63
CA CYS A 394 -3.36 0.74 -27.06
C CYS A 394 -4.48 0.53 -26.03
N SER A 395 -5.52 1.35 -26.13
CA SER A 395 -6.77 1.26 -25.34
C SER A 395 -7.89 0.54 -26.09
N GLY A 396 -7.69 0.25 -27.38
CA GLY A 396 -8.73 -0.24 -28.27
C GLY A 396 -8.23 -0.47 -29.68
N GLU A 397 -9.18 -0.72 -30.58
CA GLU A 397 -8.91 -0.98 -31.99
C GLU A 397 -8.54 0.30 -32.78
N GLY A 398 -7.57 0.18 -33.67
CA GLY A 398 -7.22 1.22 -34.65
C GLY A 398 -6.03 2.11 -34.31
N ALA A 399 -5.54 2.84 -35.32
CA ALA A 399 -4.30 3.64 -35.25
C ALA A 399 -4.40 4.91 -34.38
N THR A 400 -5.61 5.30 -33.95
CA THR A 400 -5.88 6.46 -33.10
C THR A 400 -6.13 6.08 -31.65
N LYS A 401 -5.99 4.79 -31.31
CA LYS A 401 -6.17 4.24 -29.96
C LYS A 401 -4.86 3.88 -29.28
N CYS A 402 -3.75 4.48 -29.74
CA CYS A 402 -2.45 4.26 -29.11
C CYS A 402 -2.42 4.93 -27.72
N THR A 403 -1.91 4.20 -26.74
CA THR A 403 -1.61 4.71 -25.40
C THR A 403 -0.11 4.87 -25.17
N ALA A 404 0.72 4.22 -25.99
CA ALA A 404 2.15 4.46 -26.11
C ALA A 404 2.63 4.18 -27.54
N CYS A 405 3.71 4.83 -27.94
CA CYS A 405 4.27 4.72 -29.29
C CYS A 405 5.56 3.89 -29.31
N PRO A 406 5.88 3.24 -30.44
CA PRO A 406 7.19 2.64 -30.65
C PRO A 406 8.31 3.69 -30.56
N ALA A 407 9.54 3.26 -30.27
CA ALA A 407 10.69 4.16 -30.24
C ALA A 407 10.84 4.92 -31.56
N GLY A 408 11.13 6.22 -31.46
CA GLY A 408 11.21 7.12 -32.61
C GLY A 408 9.87 7.73 -33.05
N LYS A 409 8.80 7.56 -32.27
CA LYS A 409 7.47 8.16 -32.54
C LYS A 409 6.87 8.84 -31.32
N ILE A 410 6.24 9.98 -31.52
CA ILE A 410 5.56 10.78 -30.48
C ILE A 410 4.06 10.47 -30.49
N LEU A 411 3.45 10.37 -29.30
CA LEU A 411 2.00 10.21 -29.17
C LEU A 411 1.30 11.58 -29.27
N LYS A 412 0.53 11.76 -30.34
CA LYS A 412 -0.39 12.90 -30.49
C LYS A 412 -1.75 12.54 -29.90
N TYR A 413 -2.05 13.12 -28.74
CA TYR A 413 -3.29 12.87 -28.00
C TYR A 413 -4.52 13.44 -28.71
N ASN A 414 -5.57 12.63 -28.79
CA ASN A 414 -6.93 13.06 -29.15
C ASN A 414 -7.82 13.17 -27.90
N GLU A 415 -7.60 12.32 -26.90
CA GLU A 415 -8.18 12.40 -25.54
C GLU A 415 -7.21 11.71 -24.55
N ALA A 416 -7.62 10.59 -23.93
CA ALA A 416 -6.75 9.71 -23.14
C ALA A 416 -5.85 8.81 -24.01
N ASP A 417 -6.23 8.64 -25.28
CA ASP A 417 -5.48 7.94 -26.33
C ASP A 417 -5.18 8.85 -27.53
N GLY A 418 -4.43 8.34 -28.50
CA GLY A 418 -3.97 9.13 -29.62
C GLY A 418 -3.36 8.34 -30.77
N GLN A 419 -2.74 9.09 -31.68
CA GLN A 419 -2.05 8.56 -32.86
C GLN A 419 -0.54 8.78 -32.73
N CYS A 420 0.24 7.78 -33.13
CA CYS A 420 1.69 7.92 -33.19
C CYS A 420 2.13 8.67 -34.46
N THR A 421 2.86 9.77 -34.27
CA THR A 421 3.48 10.56 -35.33
C THR A 421 4.99 10.45 -35.25
N GLU A 422 5.70 10.90 -36.28
CA GLU A 422 7.16 10.91 -36.28
C GLU A 422 7.72 11.73 -35.10
N GLN A 423 8.88 11.32 -34.60
CA GLN A 423 9.62 12.05 -33.56
C GLN A 423 10.02 13.47 -33.98
N CYS A 424 10.57 14.21 -33.03
CA CYS A 424 11.08 15.56 -33.27
C CYS A 424 12.08 15.59 -34.44
N VAL A 425 11.88 16.54 -35.34
CA VAL A 425 12.80 16.86 -36.45
C VAL A 425 13.25 18.31 -36.28
N VAL A 426 14.56 18.54 -36.43
CA VAL A 426 15.14 19.88 -36.36
C VAL A 426 14.67 20.71 -37.55
N ASN A 427 14.02 21.83 -37.26
CA ASN A 427 13.66 22.88 -38.20
C ASN A 427 13.94 24.25 -37.56
N THR A 428 14.93 24.96 -38.10
CA THR A 428 15.39 26.25 -37.54
C THR A 428 14.60 27.45 -38.09
N ALA A 429 13.64 27.25 -38.99
CA ALA A 429 12.78 28.33 -39.47
C ALA A 429 11.88 28.81 -38.32
N ALA A 430 11.90 30.13 -38.05
CA ALA A 430 11.17 30.77 -36.96
C ALA A 430 9.65 30.85 -37.23
N GLU A 431 9.04 29.69 -37.44
CA GLU A 431 7.61 29.51 -37.66
C GLU A 431 7.01 28.70 -36.50
N SER A 432 5.71 28.86 -36.29
CA SER A 432 5.00 28.25 -35.16
C SER A 432 5.03 26.72 -35.26
N GLY A 433 5.32 26.05 -34.15
CA GLY A 433 5.40 24.59 -34.05
C GLY A 433 6.74 23.99 -34.48
N ASN A 434 7.64 24.76 -35.09
CA ASN A 434 8.95 24.27 -35.50
C ASN A 434 9.88 24.10 -34.29
N CYS A 435 10.55 22.95 -34.21
CA CYS A 435 11.53 22.67 -33.19
C CYS A 435 12.95 22.99 -33.65
N LYS A 436 13.65 23.87 -32.96
CA LYS A 436 15.04 24.22 -33.25
C LYS A 436 16.03 23.17 -32.76
N VAL A 437 15.77 22.57 -31.59
CA VAL A 437 16.65 21.54 -30.99
C VAL A 437 15.82 20.37 -30.46
N CYS A 438 16.08 19.17 -30.98
CA CYS A 438 15.51 17.92 -30.48
C CYS A 438 16.43 17.29 -29.41
N GLY A 439 16.65 18.01 -28.30
CA GLY A 439 17.65 17.67 -27.28
C GLY A 439 17.13 16.85 -26.10
N LEU A 440 15.86 16.42 -26.13
CA LEU A 440 15.30 15.52 -25.14
C LEU A 440 15.05 14.16 -25.76
N THR A 441 15.60 13.10 -25.18
CA THR A 441 15.34 11.72 -25.61
C THR A 441 14.79 10.92 -24.45
N VAL A 442 13.61 10.32 -24.63
CA VAL A 442 12.94 9.47 -23.63
C VAL A 442 12.52 8.17 -24.31
N GLU A 443 12.91 7.02 -23.74
CA GLU A 443 12.69 5.69 -24.33
C GLU A 443 13.07 5.58 -25.82
N GLY A 444 14.16 6.23 -26.23
CA GLY A 444 14.64 6.23 -27.61
C GLY A 444 13.83 7.10 -28.59
N THR A 445 12.93 7.94 -28.11
CA THR A 445 12.18 8.91 -28.91
C THR A 445 12.68 10.33 -28.66
N ALA A 446 12.98 11.06 -29.72
CA ALA A 446 13.39 12.46 -29.63
C ALA A 446 12.19 13.41 -29.51
N TYR A 447 12.28 14.36 -28.59
CA TYR A 447 11.30 15.40 -28.29
C TYR A 447 11.95 16.78 -28.39
N CYS A 448 11.15 17.81 -28.61
CA CYS A 448 11.65 19.16 -28.69
C CYS A 448 12.13 19.67 -27.33
N SER A 449 13.31 20.28 -27.29
CA SER A 449 13.87 20.95 -26.12
C SER A 449 14.02 22.47 -26.30
N GLU A 450 13.94 22.96 -27.54
CA GLU A 450 13.99 24.40 -27.86
C GLU A 450 13.21 24.67 -29.14
N CYS A 451 12.25 25.59 -29.07
CA CYS A 451 11.42 26.00 -30.21
C CYS A 451 12.13 27.03 -31.09
N ALA A 452 11.88 26.97 -32.40
CA ALA A 452 12.46 27.92 -33.36
C ALA A 452 11.80 29.29 -33.27
N MET A 453 10.50 29.33 -32.99
CA MET A 453 9.80 30.57 -32.66
C MET A 453 10.10 30.95 -31.20
N GLY A 454 10.76 32.09 -31.00
CA GLY A 454 11.23 32.52 -29.67
C GLY A 454 10.12 32.77 -28.64
N SER A 455 8.86 32.94 -29.08
CA SER A 455 7.68 33.12 -28.25
C SER A 455 6.94 31.81 -27.90
N GLU A 456 7.45 30.67 -28.36
CA GLU A 456 6.92 29.33 -28.06
C GLU A 456 7.86 28.57 -27.12
N TYR A 457 7.36 27.51 -26.51
CA TYR A 457 8.15 26.60 -25.69
C TYR A 457 7.67 25.15 -25.87
N PRO A 458 8.50 24.15 -25.55
CA PRO A 458 8.08 22.77 -25.59
C PRO A 458 7.07 22.47 -24.47
N GLN A 459 5.83 22.17 -24.84
CA GLN A 459 4.79 21.64 -23.97
C GLN A 459 4.65 20.15 -24.26
N ASN A 460 4.99 19.30 -23.28
CA ASN A 460 5.11 17.85 -23.48
C ASN A 460 5.97 17.47 -24.71
N GLY A 461 7.04 18.25 -24.96
CA GLY A 461 7.99 17.98 -26.04
C GLY A 461 7.55 18.46 -27.44
N VAL A 462 6.43 19.17 -27.56
CA VAL A 462 5.96 19.80 -28.81
C VAL A 462 5.88 21.31 -28.64
N CYS A 463 6.32 22.09 -29.63
CA CYS A 463 6.29 23.55 -29.56
C CYS A 463 4.87 24.10 -29.59
N ALA A 464 4.55 24.93 -28.60
CA ALA A 464 3.26 25.58 -28.47
C ALA A 464 3.40 27.03 -27.97
N PRO A 465 2.49 27.94 -28.37
CA PRO A 465 2.44 29.30 -27.86
C PRO A 465 1.90 29.33 -26.42
N LYS A 466 2.26 30.38 -25.65
CA LYS A 466 1.76 30.60 -24.29
C LYS A 466 0.26 30.95 -24.22
N THR A 467 -0.35 31.35 -25.33
CA THR A 467 -1.75 31.86 -25.38
C THR A 467 -2.82 30.77 -25.32
N THR A 468 -2.45 29.50 -25.18
CA THR A 468 -3.40 28.41 -24.92
C THR A 468 -4.17 28.65 -23.62
N ARG A 469 -5.46 28.28 -23.60
CA ARG A 469 -6.41 28.53 -22.48
C ARG A 469 -5.96 28.00 -21.10
N ALA A 470 -4.91 27.18 -21.06
CA ALA A 470 -4.19 26.78 -19.86
C ALA A 470 -2.68 26.77 -20.17
N ALA A 471 -2.01 27.90 -19.92
CA ALA A 471 -0.55 27.98 -20.08
C ALA A 471 0.13 27.08 -19.04
N THR A 472 1.04 26.21 -19.49
CA THR A 472 1.80 25.32 -18.59
C THR A 472 3.15 25.93 -18.20
N CYS A 473 3.48 27.07 -18.78
CA CYS A 473 4.65 27.88 -18.47
C CYS A 473 4.25 29.16 -17.72
N SER A 474 4.92 29.41 -16.61
CA SER A 474 4.67 30.55 -15.71
C SER A 474 5.56 31.77 -16.01
N ASP A 475 6.54 31.66 -16.89
CA ASP A 475 7.43 32.77 -17.26
C ASP A 475 6.65 33.97 -17.78
N ALA A 476 6.99 35.21 -17.36
CA ALA A 476 6.27 36.42 -17.75
C ALA A 476 6.15 36.57 -19.28
N SER A 477 7.24 36.32 -19.99
CA SER A 477 7.32 36.25 -21.45
C SER A 477 8.25 35.12 -21.86
N ILE A 478 7.88 34.39 -22.91
CA ILE A 478 8.75 33.37 -23.50
C ILE A 478 9.78 34.06 -24.39
N SER A 479 11.06 33.75 -24.17
CA SER A 479 12.17 34.24 -24.97
C SER A 479 13.15 33.10 -25.20
N GLY A 480 13.65 32.98 -26.42
CA GLY A 480 14.63 31.94 -26.76
C GLY A 480 14.05 30.53 -26.94
N GLY A 481 12.73 30.38 -27.06
CA GLY A 481 12.14 29.09 -27.44
C GLY A 481 12.02 28.06 -26.31
N VAL A 482 12.15 28.48 -25.05
CA VAL A 482 12.15 27.59 -23.86
C VAL A 482 11.34 28.19 -22.71
N CYS A 483 10.93 27.34 -21.77
CA CYS A 483 10.34 27.74 -20.50
C CYS A 483 11.31 27.50 -19.33
N THR A 484 11.43 28.47 -18.44
CA THR A 484 12.28 28.42 -17.24
C THR A 484 11.52 28.01 -15.98
N THR A 485 10.26 28.40 -15.86
CA THR A 485 9.41 28.11 -14.71
C THR A 485 8.08 27.52 -15.18
N CYS A 486 7.79 26.29 -14.78
CA CYS A 486 6.51 25.64 -15.11
C CYS A 486 5.42 25.98 -14.10
N SER A 487 4.16 25.88 -14.52
CA SER A 487 3.00 26.07 -13.65
C SER A 487 2.81 24.90 -12.69
N ALA A 488 2.02 25.11 -11.63
CA ALA A 488 1.68 24.08 -10.65
C ALA A 488 1.16 22.80 -11.33
N GLY A 489 1.65 21.64 -10.90
CA GLY A 489 1.33 20.34 -11.50
C GLY A 489 2.15 19.98 -12.75
N TYR A 490 3.05 20.87 -13.21
CA TYR A 490 3.99 20.61 -14.29
C TYR A 490 5.43 20.69 -13.80
N PHE A 491 6.31 19.86 -14.35
CA PHE A 491 7.74 19.87 -14.04
C PHE A 491 8.56 20.31 -15.24
N ARG A 492 9.72 20.92 -14.97
CA ARG A 492 10.66 21.35 -16.00
C ARG A 492 11.57 20.21 -16.40
N MET A 493 11.75 20.02 -17.71
CA MET A 493 12.69 19.04 -18.26
C MET A 493 13.25 19.52 -19.60
N ASN A 494 14.56 19.69 -19.71
CA ASN A 494 15.28 20.10 -20.92
C ASN A 494 14.60 21.27 -21.66
N GLY A 495 14.25 22.35 -20.95
CA GLY A 495 13.70 23.58 -21.54
C GLY A 495 12.18 23.60 -21.80
N GLY A 496 11.46 22.50 -21.52
CA GLY A 496 10.00 22.43 -21.63
C GLY A 496 9.29 22.17 -20.30
N CYS A 497 7.95 22.20 -20.36
CA CYS A 497 7.06 21.85 -19.24
C CYS A 497 6.24 20.59 -19.53
N TYR A 498 6.24 19.67 -18.57
CA TYR A 498 5.71 18.31 -18.73
C TYR A 498 4.77 17.96 -17.58
N GLU A 499 3.75 17.16 -17.89
CA GLU A 499 2.82 16.60 -16.91
C GLU A 499 3.04 15.10 -16.71
N THR A 500 2.63 14.57 -15.56
CA THR A 500 2.77 13.15 -15.22
C THR A 500 1.73 12.25 -15.91
N SER A 501 0.73 12.83 -16.58
CA SER A 501 -0.35 12.07 -17.24
C SER A 501 -0.10 11.80 -18.74
N LYS A 502 0.83 12.54 -19.37
CA LYS A 502 1.10 12.45 -20.82
C LYS A 502 2.56 12.20 -21.14
N TYR A 503 2.82 11.53 -22.26
CA TYR A 503 4.18 11.36 -22.77
C TYR A 503 4.77 12.70 -23.23
N PRO A 504 6.09 12.92 -23.03
CA PRO A 504 7.03 12.00 -22.37
C PRO A 504 7.07 12.13 -20.84
N GLY A 505 6.35 13.08 -20.25
CA GLY A 505 6.44 13.34 -18.81
C GLY A 505 6.04 12.15 -17.94
N LYS A 506 4.98 11.44 -18.33
CA LYS A 506 4.49 10.21 -17.69
C LYS A 506 5.55 9.11 -17.52
N SER A 507 6.47 8.97 -18.47
CA SER A 507 7.56 7.97 -18.39
C SER A 507 8.70 8.40 -17.48
N VAL A 508 8.80 9.68 -17.14
CA VAL A 508 9.95 10.26 -16.41
C VAL A 508 9.60 10.60 -14.96
N CYS A 509 8.36 11.00 -14.70
CA CYS A 509 7.95 11.54 -13.41
C CYS A 509 6.60 10.96 -12.98
N THR A 510 6.55 10.40 -11.77
CA THR A 510 5.31 9.89 -11.19
C THR A 510 4.58 10.96 -10.38
N GLU A 511 5.30 11.98 -9.90
CA GLU A 511 4.74 13.06 -9.09
C GLU A 511 5.45 14.40 -9.37
N ALA A 512 4.71 15.40 -9.82
CA ALA A 512 5.21 16.77 -10.00
C ALA A 512 4.92 17.60 -8.75
N ALA A 513 5.84 18.49 -8.38
CA ALA A 513 5.65 19.36 -7.23
C ALA A 513 4.42 20.27 -7.38
N SER A 514 3.66 20.44 -6.30
CA SER A 514 2.48 21.31 -6.25
C SER A 514 2.79 22.78 -6.55
N THR A 515 4.02 23.22 -6.29
CA THR A 515 4.53 24.56 -6.62
C THR A 515 4.96 24.70 -8.08
N GLY A 516 5.00 23.60 -8.84
CA GLY A 516 5.47 23.57 -10.24
C GLY A 516 6.99 23.58 -10.37
N GLY A 517 7.46 23.27 -11.58
CA GLY A 517 8.87 23.38 -11.97
C GLY A 517 9.75 22.16 -11.64
N THR A 518 9.37 21.31 -10.69
CA THR A 518 10.21 20.18 -10.24
C THR A 518 9.46 18.85 -10.30
N CYS A 519 10.15 17.79 -10.74
CA CYS A 519 9.69 16.43 -10.56
C CYS A 519 10.03 15.98 -9.13
N GLN A 520 9.01 15.79 -8.30
CA GLN A 520 9.15 15.40 -6.90
C GLN A 520 9.54 13.93 -6.78
N THR A 521 8.88 13.06 -7.55
CA THR A 521 9.16 11.63 -7.60
C THR A 521 9.44 11.22 -9.04
N ALA A 522 10.70 10.92 -9.35
CA ALA A 522 11.11 10.42 -10.65
C ALA A 522 10.67 8.95 -10.84
N ALA A 523 10.31 8.60 -12.06
CA ALA A 523 10.01 7.23 -12.45
C ALA A 523 11.29 6.36 -12.44
N PRO A 524 11.16 5.04 -12.18
CA PRO A 524 12.28 4.11 -12.23
C PRO A 524 13.12 4.25 -13.51
N GLY A 525 14.44 4.36 -13.34
CA GLY A 525 15.39 4.51 -14.45
C GLY A 525 15.69 5.95 -14.84
N TYR A 526 15.09 6.95 -14.17
CA TYR A 526 15.29 8.36 -14.47
C TYR A 526 15.58 9.19 -13.23
N LYS A 527 16.27 10.32 -13.45
CA LYS A 527 16.44 11.42 -12.50
C LYS A 527 16.27 12.74 -13.25
N VAL A 528 15.59 13.72 -12.65
CA VAL A 528 15.55 15.08 -13.18
C VAL A 528 16.42 15.97 -12.30
N ASP A 529 17.61 16.31 -12.80
CA ASP A 529 18.62 17.09 -12.08
C ASP A 529 18.59 18.55 -12.53
N ASN A 530 18.10 19.44 -11.67
CA ASN A 530 17.96 20.88 -11.97
C ASN A 530 17.22 21.16 -13.30
N GLY A 531 16.20 20.35 -13.60
CA GLY A 531 15.41 20.42 -14.84
C GLY A 531 16.09 19.82 -16.06
N ASN A 532 17.16 19.05 -15.91
CA ASN A 532 17.75 18.24 -16.96
C ASN A 532 17.47 16.75 -16.72
N LEU A 533 17.06 16.03 -17.76
CA LEU A 533 16.86 14.58 -17.67
C LEU A 533 18.20 13.85 -17.63
N VAL A 534 18.34 12.99 -16.63
CA VAL A 534 19.41 12.00 -16.49
C VAL A 534 18.76 10.63 -16.61
N THR A 535 19.21 9.83 -17.57
CA THR A 535 18.83 8.41 -17.68
C THR A 535 19.81 7.60 -16.85
N CYS A 536 19.29 6.77 -15.96
CA CYS A 536 20.11 5.91 -15.11
C CYS A 536 20.77 4.79 -15.92
N PRO A 537 21.87 4.20 -15.41
CA PRO A 537 22.48 3.01 -16.01
C PRO A 537 21.48 1.85 -16.16
N GLU A 538 21.78 0.89 -17.03
CA GLU A 538 20.96 -0.30 -17.22
C GLU A 538 20.73 -1.06 -15.90
N GLY A 539 19.49 -1.51 -15.68
CA GLY A 539 19.11 -2.23 -14.46
C GLY A 539 19.00 -1.36 -13.21
N CYS A 540 19.20 -0.05 -13.33
CA CYS A 540 19.12 0.89 -12.23
C CYS A 540 17.71 1.50 -12.12
N LYS A 541 17.16 1.51 -10.91
CA LYS A 541 15.88 2.16 -10.59
C LYS A 541 16.07 3.62 -10.19
N ALA A 542 17.09 3.93 -9.40
CA ALA A 542 17.45 5.29 -9.01
C ALA A 542 18.96 5.49 -9.04
N CYS A 543 19.42 6.64 -9.52
CA CYS A 543 20.83 6.95 -9.72
C CYS A 543 21.17 8.36 -9.23
N SER A 544 22.42 8.59 -8.83
CA SER A 544 22.92 9.95 -8.54
C SER A 544 23.26 10.69 -9.83
N ASP A 545 23.74 9.96 -10.84
CA ASP A 545 24.13 10.45 -12.16
C ASP A 545 24.03 9.32 -13.20
N ALA A 546 24.35 9.61 -14.46
CA ALA A 546 24.21 8.68 -15.58
C ALA A 546 25.12 7.43 -15.48
N SER A 547 26.05 7.36 -14.52
CA SER A 547 27.00 6.24 -14.34
C SER A 547 26.93 5.59 -12.97
N THR A 548 26.29 6.24 -11.99
CA THR A 548 26.28 5.80 -10.59
C THR A 548 24.86 5.45 -10.14
N CYS A 549 24.61 4.16 -9.94
CA CYS A 549 23.33 3.68 -9.42
C CYS A 549 23.30 3.66 -7.89
N THR A 550 22.15 4.02 -7.32
CA THR A 550 21.90 4.02 -5.86
C THR A 550 20.82 3.02 -5.45
N ASP A 551 19.91 2.64 -6.35
CA ASP A 551 18.89 1.61 -6.13
C ASP A 551 18.67 0.82 -7.43
N CYS A 552 18.62 -0.51 -7.35
CA CYS A 552 18.50 -1.37 -8.52
C CYS A 552 17.03 -1.71 -8.82
N ALA A 553 16.75 -1.95 -10.10
CA ALA A 553 15.45 -2.46 -10.53
C ALA A 553 15.24 -3.90 -10.03
N ASP A 554 13.98 -4.34 -9.99
CA ASP A 554 13.65 -5.71 -9.61
C ASP A 554 14.38 -6.73 -10.48
N GLY A 555 14.92 -7.77 -9.86
CA GLY A 555 15.76 -8.76 -10.54
C GLY A 555 17.21 -8.31 -10.76
N TYR A 556 17.64 -7.20 -10.16
CA TYR A 556 19.03 -6.76 -10.11
C TYR A 556 19.50 -6.54 -8.67
N VAL A 557 20.81 -6.55 -8.48
CA VAL A 557 21.47 -6.29 -7.19
C VAL A 557 22.56 -5.25 -7.35
N LEU A 558 22.66 -4.36 -6.35
CA LEU A 558 23.68 -3.32 -6.31
C LEU A 558 25.03 -3.93 -5.91
N VAL A 559 25.99 -3.89 -6.83
CA VAL A 559 27.37 -4.34 -6.61
C VAL A 559 28.28 -3.14 -6.82
N GLY A 560 28.73 -2.55 -5.72
CA GLY A 560 29.39 -1.24 -5.75
C GLY A 560 28.40 -0.15 -6.16
N ASN A 561 28.64 0.49 -7.31
CA ASN A 561 27.81 1.58 -7.85
C ASN A 561 27.03 1.16 -9.11
N ALA A 562 26.98 -0.14 -9.43
CA ALA A 562 26.33 -0.67 -10.62
C ALA A 562 25.38 -1.82 -10.29
N CYS A 563 24.32 -1.96 -11.08
CA CYS A 563 23.36 -3.05 -10.93
C CYS A 563 23.79 -4.24 -11.77
N SER A 564 23.88 -5.40 -11.13
CA SER A 564 24.10 -6.68 -11.80
C SER A 564 22.79 -7.46 -11.83
N LYS A 565 22.41 -7.96 -13.01
CA LYS A 565 21.23 -8.81 -13.15
C LYS A 565 21.40 -10.07 -12.28
N CYS A 566 20.36 -10.45 -11.55
CA CYS A 566 20.37 -11.71 -10.81
C CYS A 566 20.59 -12.89 -11.77
N ASP A 567 21.20 -13.95 -11.26
CA ASP A 567 21.33 -15.20 -11.99
C ASP A 567 19.95 -15.72 -12.43
N ALA A 568 19.87 -16.39 -13.57
CA ALA A 568 18.59 -16.88 -14.10
C ALA A 568 17.85 -17.84 -13.15
N SER A 569 18.57 -18.48 -12.23
CA SER A 569 17.99 -19.32 -11.17
C SER A 569 17.37 -18.53 -10.02
N CYS A 570 17.64 -17.23 -9.90
CA CYS A 570 17.10 -16.35 -8.88
C CYS A 570 15.85 -15.60 -9.38
N LEU A 571 14.78 -15.59 -8.57
CA LEU A 571 13.69 -14.62 -8.75
C LEU A 571 14.12 -13.24 -8.24
N SER A 572 14.86 -13.21 -7.14
CA SER A 572 15.47 -12.00 -6.56
C SER A 572 16.81 -12.34 -5.92
N CYS A 573 17.71 -11.38 -5.86
CA CYS A 573 19.05 -11.52 -5.26
C CYS A 573 19.36 -10.32 -4.36
N GLU A 574 20.39 -10.42 -3.51
CA GLU A 574 20.62 -9.42 -2.45
C GLU A 574 22.06 -8.92 -2.32
N THR A 575 23.05 -9.78 -2.11
CA THR A 575 24.46 -9.41 -1.87
C THR A 575 25.35 -9.67 -3.09
N GLY A 576 24.80 -10.32 -4.11
CA GLY A 576 25.44 -10.59 -5.39
C GLY A 576 24.50 -11.35 -6.31
N ALA A 577 24.78 -11.35 -7.61
CA ALA A 577 23.87 -11.89 -8.63
C ALA A 577 23.48 -13.35 -8.39
N THR A 578 24.39 -14.15 -7.80
CA THR A 578 24.18 -15.58 -7.48
C THR A 578 23.70 -15.83 -6.05
N LYS A 579 23.53 -14.77 -5.25
CA LYS A 579 23.01 -14.85 -3.88
C LYS A 579 21.53 -14.57 -3.89
N CYS A 580 20.77 -15.58 -4.31
CA CYS A 580 19.32 -15.46 -4.44
C CYS A 580 18.68 -15.29 -3.06
N LYS A 581 17.72 -14.38 -2.95
CA LYS A 581 16.78 -14.28 -1.83
C LYS A 581 15.65 -15.28 -2.04
N ALA A 582 15.05 -15.28 -3.22
CA ALA A 582 14.07 -16.25 -3.70
C ALA A 582 14.52 -16.89 -5.02
N CYS A 583 14.15 -18.15 -5.24
CA CYS A 583 14.46 -18.89 -6.47
C CYS A 583 13.39 -18.66 -7.53
N ALA A 584 13.79 -18.65 -8.80
CA ALA A 584 12.89 -18.66 -9.93
C ALA A 584 12.11 -19.99 -9.98
N SER A 585 10.95 -20.00 -10.63
CA SER A 585 10.18 -21.23 -10.87
C SER A 585 11.07 -22.28 -11.55
N GLY A 586 10.97 -23.53 -11.10
CA GLY A 586 11.86 -24.61 -11.54
C GLY A 586 13.18 -24.70 -10.78
N TYR A 587 13.37 -23.88 -9.73
CA TYR A 587 14.54 -23.94 -8.85
C TYR A 587 14.16 -23.92 -7.36
N TYR A 588 14.96 -24.56 -6.52
CA TYR A 588 14.84 -24.59 -5.06
C TYR A 588 16.14 -24.15 -4.36
N LYS A 589 16.05 -23.94 -3.05
CA LYS A 589 17.17 -23.51 -2.21
C LYS A 589 17.44 -24.51 -1.10
N THR A 590 18.70 -24.80 -0.83
CA THR A 590 19.13 -25.76 0.20
C THR A 590 19.25 -25.15 1.61
N ALA A 591 19.41 -23.83 1.72
CA ALA A 591 19.66 -23.12 2.98
C ALA A 591 18.55 -22.12 3.33
N SER A 592 18.27 -21.98 4.64
CA SER A 592 17.37 -20.96 5.22
C SER A 592 18.12 -19.61 5.32
N GLY A 593 18.38 -18.97 4.18
CA GLY A 593 19.17 -17.73 4.08
C GLY A 593 19.59 -17.49 2.64
N SER A 594 20.20 -16.35 2.29
CA SER A 594 20.60 -16.05 0.91
C SER A 594 21.65 -17.04 0.35
N GLY A 595 21.50 -17.42 -0.92
CA GLY A 595 22.31 -18.49 -1.50
C GLY A 595 21.91 -18.85 -2.93
N ALA A 596 22.68 -19.74 -3.55
CA ALA A 596 22.41 -20.19 -4.92
C ALA A 596 21.15 -21.06 -4.98
N CYS A 597 20.46 -21.00 -6.13
CA CYS A 597 19.30 -21.83 -6.42
C CYS A 597 19.69 -23.01 -7.31
N THR A 598 19.11 -24.18 -7.04
CA THR A 598 19.37 -25.43 -7.75
C THR A 598 18.11 -25.83 -8.53
N SER A 599 18.25 -26.36 -9.74
CA SER A 599 17.10 -26.82 -10.53
C SER A 599 16.32 -27.91 -9.78
N CYS A 600 14.99 -27.90 -9.90
CA CYS A 600 14.10 -28.93 -9.34
C CYS A 600 14.41 -30.35 -9.83
N GLU A 601 15.14 -30.50 -10.94
CA GLU A 601 15.54 -31.80 -11.47
C GLU A 601 16.93 -32.26 -11.00
N ALA A 602 17.67 -31.40 -10.30
CA ALA A 602 19.05 -31.66 -9.89
C ALA A 602 19.17 -31.88 -8.37
N ASP A 603 20.10 -32.75 -7.99
CA ASP A 603 20.40 -33.04 -6.58
C ASP A 603 21.34 -31.99 -5.99
N SER A 604 21.10 -31.59 -4.74
CA SER A 604 21.99 -30.66 -4.03
C SER A 604 21.72 -30.65 -2.52
N GLY A 605 22.80 -30.66 -1.73
CA GLY A 605 22.73 -30.47 -0.27
C GLY A 605 21.91 -31.52 0.49
N GLY A 606 21.83 -32.76 0.00
CA GLY A 606 21.01 -33.82 0.59
C GLY A 606 19.55 -33.84 0.13
N ILE A 607 19.17 -32.91 -0.76
CA ILE A 607 17.87 -32.87 -1.43
C ILE A 607 18.01 -33.51 -2.81
N THR A 608 17.04 -34.35 -3.18
CA THR A 608 17.02 -35.08 -4.46
C THR A 608 16.05 -34.40 -5.44
N GLY A 609 16.49 -34.14 -6.66
CA GLY A 609 15.64 -33.59 -7.71
C GLY A 609 14.59 -34.59 -8.21
N VAL A 610 13.49 -34.07 -8.76
CA VAL A 610 12.44 -34.87 -9.39
C VAL A 610 12.42 -34.58 -10.89
N LYS A 611 12.63 -35.60 -11.71
CA LYS A 611 12.65 -35.48 -13.17
C LYS A 611 11.30 -35.02 -13.70
N GLY A 612 11.30 -34.03 -14.60
CA GLY A 612 10.10 -33.43 -15.18
C GLY A 612 9.44 -32.40 -14.25
N CYS A 613 10.06 -32.01 -13.13
CA CYS A 613 9.46 -31.06 -12.21
C CYS A 613 9.70 -29.61 -12.66
N ALA A 614 8.63 -28.93 -13.09
CA ALA A 614 8.66 -27.56 -13.57
C ALA A 614 8.60 -26.52 -12.45
N SER A 615 8.10 -26.89 -11.26
CA SER A 615 8.09 -26.02 -10.08
C SER A 615 8.14 -26.87 -8.81
N CYS A 616 8.97 -26.48 -7.83
CA CYS A 616 9.17 -27.25 -6.61
C CYS A 616 9.54 -26.40 -5.40
N ALA A 617 9.48 -27.02 -4.22
CA ALA A 617 10.10 -26.51 -2.99
C ALA A 617 11.04 -27.54 -2.37
N ALA A 618 12.02 -27.04 -1.62
CA ALA A 618 12.84 -27.89 -0.76
C ALA A 618 11.97 -28.51 0.35
N PRO A 619 12.21 -29.78 0.74
CA PRO A 619 11.51 -30.40 1.85
C PRO A 619 11.86 -29.73 3.18
N SER A 620 10.91 -29.68 4.11
CA SER A 620 11.09 -29.08 5.44
C SER A 620 12.17 -29.77 6.28
N SER A 621 12.39 -31.07 6.05
CA SER A 621 13.45 -31.89 6.65
C SER A 621 14.87 -31.53 6.16
N LYS A 622 15.00 -30.66 5.14
CA LYS A 622 16.28 -30.33 4.47
C LYS A 622 17.00 -31.53 3.84
N ALA A 623 16.34 -32.67 3.73
CA ALA A 623 16.84 -33.89 3.11
C ALA A 623 15.68 -34.71 2.52
N GLY A 624 15.91 -35.36 1.38
CA GLY A 624 14.89 -36.10 0.63
C GLY A 624 14.48 -35.40 -0.68
N PRO A 625 13.49 -35.94 -1.42
CA PRO A 625 13.10 -35.39 -2.71
C PRO A 625 12.48 -33.99 -2.60
N VAL A 626 12.64 -33.17 -3.63
CA VAL A 626 11.91 -31.90 -3.75
C VAL A 626 10.40 -32.14 -3.81
N LEU A 627 9.63 -31.25 -3.20
CA LEU A 627 8.18 -31.26 -3.30
C LEU A 627 7.77 -30.65 -4.65
N CYS A 628 7.27 -31.45 -5.57
CA CYS A 628 6.93 -31.00 -6.91
C CYS A 628 5.50 -30.45 -7.01
N TYR A 629 5.37 -29.16 -7.36
CA TYR A 629 4.09 -28.47 -7.53
C TYR A 629 3.53 -28.55 -8.95
N LEU A 630 4.41 -28.78 -9.93
CA LEU A 630 4.05 -28.90 -11.34
C LEU A 630 4.97 -29.88 -12.03
N VAL A 631 4.40 -30.83 -12.76
CA VAL A 631 5.14 -31.70 -13.67
C VAL A 631 5.00 -31.09 -15.08
N GLY A 632 6.12 -30.79 -15.72
CA GLY A 632 6.13 -30.34 -17.11
C GLY A 632 5.58 -31.42 -18.02
N MET A 633 4.69 -31.07 -18.95
CA MET A 633 4.31 -31.98 -20.03
C MET A 633 5.57 -32.28 -20.84
N ALA A 634 6.03 -33.54 -20.79
CA ALA A 634 7.09 -33.99 -21.68
C ALA A 634 6.67 -33.73 -23.13
N PRO A 635 7.54 -33.19 -23.99
CA PRO A 635 7.33 -33.27 -25.43
C PRO A 635 7.15 -34.76 -25.74
N LEU A 636 6.00 -35.13 -26.30
CA LEU A 636 5.78 -36.49 -26.76
C LEU A 636 6.98 -36.88 -27.64
N PRO A 637 7.61 -38.04 -27.40
CA PRO A 637 8.71 -38.48 -28.24
C PRO A 637 8.19 -38.53 -29.69
N PRO A 638 8.95 -38.03 -30.68
CA PRO A 638 8.55 -38.15 -32.07
C PRO A 638 8.30 -39.63 -32.36
N SER A 639 7.10 -39.93 -32.84
CA SER A 639 6.73 -41.29 -33.27
C SER A 639 7.77 -41.78 -34.30
N PRO A 640 8.18 -43.05 -34.24
CA PRO A 640 9.26 -43.54 -35.07
C PRO A 640 8.74 -43.79 -36.49
N HIS A 641 8.77 -42.80 -37.37
CA HIS A 641 8.66 -43.03 -38.80
C HIS A 641 9.59 -42.14 -39.62
N VAL A 642 10.58 -42.83 -40.20
CA VAL A 642 11.30 -42.55 -41.45
C VAL A 642 12.30 -41.39 -41.41
N SER A 643 13.57 -41.78 -41.25
CA SER A 643 14.74 -40.99 -41.63
C SER A 643 14.69 -40.67 -43.13
N ILE A 644 14.59 -39.38 -43.47
CA ILE A 644 15.15 -38.87 -44.72
C ILE A 644 16.24 -37.88 -44.32
N ASP A 645 17.45 -38.32 -44.63
CA ASP A 645 18.71 -37.59 -44.61
C ASP A 645 18.58 -36.27 -45.39
N MET A 646 19.00 -35.14 -44.84
CA MET A 646 19.60 -34.06 -45.63
C MET A 646 20.29 -33.02 -44.73
N SER A 647 21.54 -32.76 -45.09
CA SER A 647 22.53 -31.93 -44.41
C SER A 647 22.51 -30.48 -44.93
N ALA A 648 22.87 -29.55 -44.02
CA ALA A 648 23.59 -28.28 -44.20
C ALA A 648 23.00 -27.10 -45.04
N TRP A 649 22.54 -26.06 -44.30
CA TRP A 649 22.78 -24.58 -44.43
C TRP A 649 22.28 -23.80 -45.70
N PRO A 650 22.19 -22.44 -45.68
CA PRO A 650 21.44 -21.54 -44.79
C PRO A 650 20.65 -20.40 -45.54
N LEU A 651 19.83 -19.63 -44.80
CA LEU A 651 19.38 -18.22 -45.02
C LEU A 651 18.63 -17.80 -46.32
N VAL A 652 17.44 -17.21 -46.17
CA VAL A 652 17.13 -15.77 -46.36
C VAL A 652 15.60 -15.55 -46.50
N SER A 653 15.15 -14.51 -45.82
CA SER A 653 13.84 -13.86 -45.68
C SER A 653 13.03 -13.61 -46.96
N HIS A 654 11.70 -13.58 -46.83
CA HIS A 654 10.78 -12.46 -47.16
C HIS A 654 9.36 -12.98 -47.41
N VAL A 655 8.38 -12.63 -46.56
CA VAL A 655 6.97 -12.54 -46.98
C VAL A 655 6.26 -11.42 -46.20
N SER A 656 5.78 -10.41 -46.92
CA SER A 656 4.66 -9.54 -46.52
C SER A 656 3.36 -10.02 -47.20
N PRO A 657 2.18 -9.65 -46.67
CA PRO A 657 0.96 -10.46 -46.80
C PRO A 657 -0.12 -9.84 -47.72
N ALA A 658 -1.05 -10.68 -48.22
CA ALA A 658 -2.51 -10.48 -48.35
C ALA A 658 -3.14 -11.59 -49.24
N PRO A 659 -4.48 -11.76 -49.28
CA PRO A 659 -5.33 -12.28 -48.22
C PRO A 659 -6.12 -13.55 -48.66
N CYS A 660 -6.56 -14.34 -47.70
CA CYS A 660 -7.33 -15.58 -47.90
C CYS A 660 -8.73 -15.31 -48.48
N ARG A 661 -9.06 -15.97 -49.60
CA ARG A 661 -10.44 -16.15 -50.08
C ARG A 661 -11.02 -17.42 -49.46
N CYS A 662 -12.16 -17.27 -48.80
CA CYS A 662 -13.02 -18.38 -48.38
C CYS A 662 -13.53 -19.15 -49.60
N VAL A 663 -13.46 -20.48 -49.56
CA VAL A 663 -14.25 -21.36 -50.43
C VAL A 663 -15.02 -22.32 -49.55
N THR A 664 -16.34 -22.16 -49.55
CA THR A 664 -17.34 -23.08 -49.02
C THR A 664 -17.53 -24.23 -50.01
N TRP A 665 -17.64 -25.47 -49.51
CA TRP A 665 -18.26 -26.58 -50.25
C TRP A 665 -19.29 -27.28 -49.36
N TRP A 666 -20.52 -27.31 -49.88
CA TRP A 666 -21.65 -28.13 -49.46
C TRP A 666 -21.38 -29.61 -49.75
N GLN A 667 -21.92 -30.50 -48.92
CA GLN A 667 -22.57 -31.73 -49.39
C GLN A 667 -23.53 -32.29 -48.34
N SER A 668 -24.68 -32.74 -48.84
CA SER A 668 -25.93 -32.99 -48.13
C SER A 668 -26.26 -34.50 -48.08
N VAL A 669 -26.77 -34.95 -46.93
CA VAL A 669 -27.78 -36.01 -46.60
C VAL A 669 -27.70 -37.40 -47.27
N PRO A 670 -28.13 -38.48 -46.57
CA PRO A 670 -29.56 -38.86 -46.61
C PRO A 670 -30.16 -39.35 -45.28
N ARG A 671 -31.46 -39.08 -45.07
CA ARG A 671 -32.34 -39.83 -44.16
C ARG A 671 -33.28 -40.67 -45.03
N GLY A 672 -33.39 -41.96 -44.71
CA GLY A 672 -34.38 -42.86 -45.29
C GLY A 672 -35.62 -42.99 -44.40
N SER A 673 -36.77 -43.14 -45.04
CA SER A 673 -37.96 -43.80 -44.51
C SER A 673 -38.73 -44.40 -45.70
N GLU A 674 -38.48 -45.68 -45.95
CA GLU A 674 -39.43 -46.77 -46.25
C GLU A 674 -38.65 -48.05 -46.59
#